data_AF-A0A812UH64-F1
#
_entry.id   AF-A0A812UH64-F1
#
_cell.length_a   1.000
_cell.length_b   1.000
_cell.length_c   1.000
_cell.angle_alpha   90.00
_cell.angle_beta   90.00
_cell.angle_gamma   90.00
#
_symmetry.space_group_name_H-M   'P 1'
#
loop_
_entity.id
_entity.type
_entity.pdbx_description
1 polymer ?
#
loop_
_entity_poly.entity_id
_entity_poly.type
_entity_poly.pdbx_seq_one_letter_code
_entity_poly.pdbx_strand_id
1 'polypeptide(L)'
;MESYGSIPLHSGSQAKPLRQRFNLCPLTYCLFGPWLVFVAILGVRSFQLRHKHVAVANALTAAVWLFTLCVGFFALDRTARKFRGEVLQASWMSFTALAMLLAAFCGTLTGEYNYQVNMSPYFDVAMLQTYLDVDPVNARGEHLMDAGRIVFTKASHLDIKRSMGFMDTDVWCVAPITTRDLDGNSTVPAIADFWAVGKNCCAGSAGGDFRCGSWSDRFAHGGLRLLDEAERPFYRLAVHQAQAAFNLQVLHPIFLHWMPEPVEEVEAYKKGGHRQVSPIFEAMTDPARGSQEQFQAAFQQQREFYAGRTEIRTVQGAFFEEHSRKRREPPTPVASGLTTPQEGTPVPTDGPVSGLVVPTLLEDETAFQVTAGELGADVNNPQSVQQVLAAPVHTAKDVLRIVRGYHKAVVRPEMYGLVLQLESALLKVNDAVFSCRRELAFMTADNRSEQKRSCGLLLVTTGWPNGLKPEQREFMIGWMIEQLPEAQNFLRNRGFLREDADHTAQHAQMWFNILNTDPTTVPQGTFWSGMTMLHFKSWDLRQAFLKRYGGQGGTPLYTAPTVPITGKHVRVSPCSPQWQRKLEMPLRVVISVLNAHPETQGKRLIILWKSLTIMEPVEGPDFKPDHTAWCRLFYEEAEGSFQARLETATPLTRIMHSPPTTVGCKEETLFAEHWNTVIWGTQFELDEMERIAYRQAKNDGHTAGKGTFVGKSRKHWSNVVLHNSYFSPYPFELQHNAVEQVAFVWDELCQKMGVPEQQVGDIAAATYQGKPVAPDAASHTAAAEDVEMERSENPFAKAPPPTSKGAGKQGHTA
;
A
#
# COMPACT_ATOMS: atom_id res chain seq x y z
N MET A 1 -18.89 -95.78 -16.11
CA MET A 1 -19.32 -94.40 -15.84
C MET A 1 -18.26 -93.74 -14.97
N GLU A 2 -17.86 -92.56 -15.42
CA GLU A 2 -16.75 -91.68 -15.07
C GLU A 2 -16.37 -91.54 -13.58
N SER A 3 -15.07 -91.50 -13.30
CA SER A 3 -14.46 -90.43 -12.50
C SER A 3 -12.94 -90.44 -12.69
N TYR A 4 -12.44 -89.44 -13.42
CA TYR A 4 -11.02 -89.17 -13.68
C TYR A 4 -10.51 -88.15 -12.66
N GLY A 5 -9.36 -88.45 -12.04
CA GLY A 5 -8.37 -87.46 -11.55
C GLY A 5 -8.73 -86.57 -10.36
N SER A 6 -8.14 -86.84 -9.19
CA SER A 6 -7.85 -85.77 -8.22
C SER A 6 -6.46 -85.93 -7.60
N ILE A 7 -5.82 -84.78 -7.46
CA ILE A 7 -4.40 -84.45 -7.28
C ILE A 7 -3.97 -84.64 -5.81
N PRO A 8 -2.73 -85.04 -5.51
CA PRO A 8 -2.22 -85.12 -4.14
C PRO A 8 -2.14 -83.74 -3.46
N LEU A 9 -2.75 -83.62 -2.28
CA LEU A 9 -2.67 -82.47 -1.40
C LEU A 9 -1.23 -82.25 -0.90
N HIS A 10 -0.55 -81.25 -1.45
CA HIS A 10 0.64 -80.66 -0.84
C HIS A 10 0.24 -79.94 0.46
N SER A 11 0.63 -80.50 1.59
CA SER A 11 0.65 -79.84 2.90
C SER A 11 1.70 -78.71 2.89
N GLY A 12 1.31 -77.54 2.38
CA GLY A 12 2.09 -76.31 2.48
C GLY A 12 1.99 -75.71 3.89
N SER A 13 2.89 -76.10 4.79
CA SER A 13 3.17 -75.29 5.98
C SER A 13 3.95 -74.04 5.55
N GLN A 14 3.24 -72.99 5.12
CA GLN A 14 3.87 -71.69 4.90
C GLN A 14 4.44 -71.17 6.23
N ALA A 15 5.76 -71.21 6.38
CA ALA A 15 6.45 -70.45 7.41
C ALA A 15 6.10 -68.97 7.20
N LYS A 16 5.37 -68.38 8.15
CA LYS A 16 5.09 -66.93 8.15
C LYS A 16 6.44 -66.20 8.07
N PRO A 17 6.66 -65.27 7.13
CA PRO A 17 7.89 -64.50 7.10
C PRO A 17 7.99 -63.71 8.42
N LEU A 18 9.03 -63.99 9.20
CA LEU A 18 9.40 -63.19 10.36
C LEU A 18 9.55 -61.73 9.88
N ARG A 19 8.76 -60.81 10.45
CA ARG A 19 8.88 -59.37 10.20
C ARG A 19 10.33 -58.95 10.46
N GLN A 20 11.09 -58.71 9.39
CA GLN A 20 12.42 -58.13 9.48
C GLN A 20 12.30 -56.75 10.15
N ARG A 21 13.02 -56.56 11.26
CA ARG A 21 13.14 -55.24 11.90
C ARG A 21 13.89 -54.31 10.95
N PHE A 22 13.25 -53.23 10.51
CA PHE A 22 13.92 -52.19 9.73
C PHE A 22 14.91 -51.45 10.63
N ASN A 23 16.21 -51.56 10.32
CA ASN A 23 17.23 -50.75 10.98
C ASN A 23 17.13 -49.30 10.47
N LEU A 24 16.84 -48.36 11.37
CA LEU A 24 16.63 -46.94 11.04
C LEU A 24 17.91 -46.26 10.48
N CYS A 25 19.08 -46.63 11.00
CA CYS A 25 20.37 -46.06 10.60
C CYS A 25 20.70 -46.22 9.10
N PRO A 26 20.68 -47.42 8.48
CA PRO A 26 20.94 -47.55 7.05
C PRO A 26 19.91 -46.82 6.20
N LEU A 27 18.64 -46.76 6.64
CA LEU A 27 17.61 -45.98 5.96
C LEU A 27 17.95 -44.48 5.92
N THR A 28 18.44 -43.92 7.03
CA THR A 28 18.88 -42.52 7.09
C THR A 28 20.08 -42.24 6.19
N TYR A 29 21.08 -43.14 6.15
CA TYR A 29 22.23 -42.97 5.25
C TYR A 29 21.86 -43.09 3.76
N CYS A 30 20.94 -44.00 3.41
CA CYS A 30 20.44 -44.12 2.04
C CYS A 30 19.71 -42.87 1.55
N LEU A 31 19.02 -42.16 2.45
CA LEU A 31 18.23 -40.99 2.10
C LEU A 31 19.08 -39.70 2.08
N PHE A 32 19.80 -39.43 3.17
CA PHE A 32 20.51 -38.15 3.34
C PHE A 32 21.88 -38.13 2.67
N GLY A 33 22.54 -39.28 2.52
CA GLY A 33 23.89 -39.36 1.97
C GLY A 33 24.00 -38.81 0.54
N PRO A 34 23.25 -39.36 -0.45
CA PRO A 34 23.26 -38.86 -1.82
C PRO A 34 22.81 -37.40 -1.93
N TRP A 35 21.82 -37.00 -1.11
CA TRP A 35 21.33 -35.63 -1.08
C TRP A 35 22.41 -34.63 -0.65
N LEU A 36 23.13 -34.91 0.44
CA LEU A 36 24.22 -34.04 0.93
C LEU A 36 25.35 -33.89 -0.11
N VAL A 37 25.74 -34.98 -0.77
CA VAL A 37 26.77 -34.96 -1.83
C VAL A 37 26.32 -34.09 -2.99
N PHE A 38 25.04 -34.21 -3.40
CA PHE A 38 24.46 -33.36 -4.44
C PHE A 38 24.49 -31.87 -4.06
N VAL A 39 24.01 -31.52 -2.86
CA VAL A 39 23.97 -30.11 -2.40
C VAL A 39 25.38 -29.51 -2.31
N ALA A 40 26.34 -30.27 -1.78
CA ALA A 40 27.71 -29.80 -1.61
C ALA A 40 28.36 -29.46 -2.96
N ILE A 41 28.26 -30.36 -3.95
CA ILE A 41 28.83 -30.13 -5.28
C ILE A 41 28.09 -28.99 -5.99
N LEU A 42 26.76 -28.97 -5.93
CA LEU A 42 25.95 -27.91 -6.53
C LEU A 42 26.34 -26.53 -5.97
N GLY A 43 26.44 -26.40 -4.64
CA GLY A 43 26.80 -25.15 -3.98
C GLY A 43 28.20 -24.66 -4.33
N VAL A 44 29.19 -25.55 -4.32
CA VAL A 44 30.58 -25.22 -4.66
C VAL A 44 30.72 -24.81 -6.13
N ARG A 45 29.96 -25.44 -7.03
CA ARG A 45 30.08 -25.21 -8.48
C ARG A 45 29.22 -24.05 -8.99
N SER A 46 28.13 -23.68 -8.30
CA SER A 46 27.21 -22.62 -8.77
C SER A 46 27.48 -21.21 -8.26
N PHE A 47 28.09 -21.03 -7.07
CA PHE A 47 28.15 -19.71 -6.41
C PHE A 47 29.54 -19.05 -6.43
N GLN A 48 29.72 -17.96 -5.66
CA GLN A 48 30.89 -17.07 -5.66
C GLN A 48 32.25 -17.78 -5.52
N LEU A 49 32.32 -18.95 -4.87
CA LEU A 49 33.56 -19.69 -4.72
C LEU A 49 34.13 -20.14 -6.08
N ARG A 50 33.26 -20.55 -7.02
CA ARG A 50 33.62 -20.89 -8.39
C ARG A 50 34.13 -19.69 -9.19
N HIS A 51 33.55 -18.51 -8.96
CA HIS A 51 33.88 -17.27 -9.67
C HIS A 51 35.21 -16.67 -9.20
N LYS A 52 35.41 -16.53 -7.88
CA LYS A 52 36.62 -15.91 -7.31
C LYS A 52 37.83 -16.84 -7.29
N HIS A 53 37.63 -18.12 -7.00
CA HIS A 53 38.72 -19.08 -6.76
C HIS A 53 38.46 -20.42 -7.43
N VAL A 54 38.60 -20.44 -8.76
CA VAL A 54 38.40 -21.64 -9.61
C VAL A 54 39.17 -22.86 -9.09
N ALA A 55 40.42 -22.67 -8.66
CA ALA A 55 41.27 -23.76 -8.16
C ALA A 55 40.71 -24.39 -6.86
N VAL A 56 40.21 -23.56 -5.93
CA VAL A 56 39.64 -24.03 -4.65
C VAL A 56 38.33 -24.77 -4.89
N ALA A 57 37.47 -24.25 -5.78
CA ALA A 57 36.23 -24.91 -6.14
C ALA A 57 36.47 -26.29 -6.80
N ASN A 58 37.46 -26.38 -7.69
CA ASN A 58 37.84 -27.64 -8.34
C ASN A 58 38.45 -28.64 -7.34
N ALA A 59 39.31 -28.18 -6.43
CA ALA A 59 39.90 -29.03 -5.39
C ALA A 59 38.84 -29.60 -4.43
N LEU A 60 37.87 -28.78 -3.99
CA LEU A 60 36.76 -29.24 -3.13
C LEU A 60 35.86 -30.22 -3.86
N THR A 61 35.56 -29.98 -5.14
CA THR A 61 34.78 -30.91 -5.96
C THR A 61 35.51 -32.24 -6.11
N ALA A 62 36.82 -32.22 -6.37
CA ALA A 62 37.65 -33.42 -6.45
C ALA A 62 37.70 -34.20 -5.11
N ALA A 63 37.76 -33.50 -3.98
CA ALA A 63 37.72 -34.12 -2.66
C ALA A 63 36.40 -34.87 -2.39
N VAL A 64 35.26 -34.29 -2.78
CA VAL A 64 33.94 -34.93 -2.64
C VAL A 64 33.81 -36.14 -3.58
N TRP A 65 34.34 -36.05 -4.80
CA TRP A 65 34.43 -37.20 -5.72
C TRP A 65 35.29 -38.32 -5.16
N LEU A 66 36.46 -38.00 -4.59
CA LEU A 66 37.35 -38.99 -3.97
C LEU A 66 36.68 -39.68 -2.78
N PHE A 67 35.99 -38.93 -1.91
CA PHE A 67 35.18 -39.49 -0.83
C PHE A 67 34.11 -40.47 -1.35
N THR A 68 33.39 -40.07 -2.41
CA THR A 68 32.34 -40.90 -3.02
C THR A 68 32.91 -42.19 -3.62
N LEU A 69 34.08 -42.12 -4.25
CA LEU A 69 34.78 -43.28 -4.80
C LEU A 69 35.31 -44.22 -3.69
N CYS A 70 35.80 -43.68 -2.58
CA CYS A 70 36.21 -44.50 -1.42
C CYS A 70 35.02 -45.28 -0.84
N VAL A 71 33.85 -44.64 -0.66
CA VAL A 71 32.62 -45.31 -0.22
C VAL A 71 32.19 -46.40 -1.22
N GLY A 72 32.32 -46.11 -2.52
CA GLY A 72 32.08 -47.09 -3.59
C GLY A 72 33.01 -48.30 -3.52
N PHE A 73 34.32 -48.08 -3.30
CA PHE A 73 35.31 -49.15 -3.17
C PHE A 73 35.02 -50.06 -1.97
N PHE A 74 34.71 -49.51 -0.80
CA PHE A 74 34.32 -50.31 0.38
C PHE A 74 33.01 -51.08 0.16
N ALA A 75 32.06 -50.52 -0.60
CA ALA A 75 30.82 -51.21 -0.96
C ALA A 75 31.07 -52.39 -1.92
N LEU A 76 31.98 -52.22 -2.89
CA LEU A 76 32.37 -53.28 -3.82
C LEU A 76 33.14 -54.41 -3.13
N ASP A 77 34.10 -54.08 -2.26
CA ASP A 77 34.86 -55.08 -1.48
C ASP A 77 33.91 -55.94 -0.60
N ARG A 78 32.96 -55.30 0.10
CA ARG A 78 31.95 -56.04 0.88
C ARG A 78 31.01 -56.88 0.02
N THR A 79 30.65 -56.40 -1.17
CA THR A 79 29.83 -57.16 -2.11
C THR A 79 30.58 -58.37 -2.67
N ALA A 80 31.88 -58.23 -2.96
CA ALA A 80 32.74 -59.32 -3.39
C ALA A 80 32.91 -60.40 -2.30
N ARG A 81 33.06 -60.01 -1.03
CA ARG A 81 33.10 -60.95 0.12
C ARG A 81 31.77 -61.68 0.33
N LYS A 82 30.64 -61.04 0.02
CA LYS A 82 29.32 -61.71 -0.01
C LYS A 82 29.27 -62.80 -1.08
N PHE A 83 29.76 -62.53 -2.29
CA PHE A 83 29.82 -63.55 -3.36
C PHE A 83 30.75 -64.73 -3.00
N ARG A 84 31.73 -64.51 -2.10
CA ARG A 84 32.56 -65.57 -1.51
C ARG A 84 31.90 -66.32 -0.34
N GLY A 85 30.66 -65.98 0.03
CA GLY A 85 29.89 -66.68 1.07
C GLY A 85 30.17 -66.23 2.51
N GLU A 86 30.97 -65.20 2.73
CA GLU A 86 31.46 -64.81 4.07
C GLU A 86 30.48 -63.91 4.86
N VAL A 87 29.51 -63.24 4.20
CA VAL A 87 28.62 -62.24 4.85
C VAL A 87 27.20 -62.26 4.27
N LEU A 88 26.17 -62.29 5.14
CA LEU A 88 24.76 -62.51 4.74
C LEU A 88 23.97 -61.24 4.31
N GLN A 89 24.39 -60.02 4.65
CA GLN A 89 23.58 -58.80 4.43
C GLN A 89 24.41 -57.60 3.92
N ALA A 90 24.50 -57.42 2.59
CA ALA A 90 25.29 -56.34 1.97
C ALA A 90 24.54 -55.48 0.93
N SER A 91 23.22 -55.64 0.73
CA SER A 91 22.50 -55.00 -0.39
C SER A 91 22.29 -53.49 -0.27
N TRP A 92 22.31 -52.91 0.94
CA TRP A 92 22.02 -51.48 1.12
C TRP A 92 23.23 -50.58 0.79
N MET A 93 24.46 -51.01 1.09
CA MET A 93 25.67 -50.20 0.84
C MET A 93 25.98 -50.04 -0.65
N SER A 94 25.72 -51.07 -1.46
CA SER A 94 25.87 -51.00 -2.91
C SER A 94 24.86 -50.02 -3.53
N PHE A 95 23.62 -49.99 -3.00
CA PHE A 95 22.61 -49.02 -3.42
C PHE A 95 23.00 -47.59 -3.06
N THR A 96 23.47 -47.34 -1.83
CA THR A 96 23.91 -46.00 -1.42
C THR A 96 25.10 -45.49 -2.22
N ALA A 97 26.07 -46.36 -2.53
CA ALA A 97 27.23 -45.99 -3.32
C ALA A 97 26.86 -45.57 -4.74
N LEU A 98 25.98 -46.34 -5.40
CA LEU A 98 25.47 -46.00 -6.73
C LEU A 98 24.69 -44.69 -6.72
N ALA A 99 23.83 -44.49 -5.71
CA ALA A 99 23.04 -43.27 -5.56
C ALA A 99 23.94 -42.04 -5.32
N MET A 100 25.01 -42.15 -4.51
CA MET A 100 25.96 -41.07 -4.30
C MET A 100 26.78 -40.73 -5.56
N LEU A 101 27.17 -41.72 -6.37
CA LEU A 101 27.86 -41.49 -7.65
C LEU A 101 26.95 -40.76 -8.65
N LEU A 102 25.69 -41.17 -8.75
CA LEU A 102 24.71 -40.50 -9.61
C LEU A 102 24.47 -39.07 -9.14
N ALA A 103 24.32 -38.86 -7.82
CA ALA A 103 24.16 -37.55 -7.22
C ALA A 103 25.37 -36.63 -7.48
N ALA A 104 26.60 -37.14 -7.37
CA ALA A 104 27.80 -36.36 -7.66
C ALA A 104 27.89 -35.94 -9.13
N PHE A 105 27.53 -36.84 -10.05
CA PHE A 105 27.48 -36.55 -11.49
C PHE A 105 26.43 -35.49 -11.81
N CYS A 106 25.19 -35.69 -11.37
CA CYS A 106 24.10 -34.73 -11.57
C CYS A 106 24.42 -33.36 -10.94
N GLY A 107 24.98 -33.34 -9.73
CA GLY A 107 25.37 -32.09 -9.05
C GLY A 107 26.44 -31.31 -9.82
N THR A 108 27.41 -32.02 -10.44
CA THR A 108 28.47 -31.38 -11.23
C THR A 108 27.92 -30.77 -12.52
N LEU A 109 27.05 -31.50 -13.23
CA LEU A 109 26.42 -31.02 -14.48
C LEU A 109 25.47 -29.85 -14.22
N THR A 110 24.53 -30.00 -13.30
CA THR A 110 23.57 -28.95 -12.96
C THR A 110 24.28 -27.73 -12.37
N GLY A 111 25.32 -27.93 -11.56
CA GLY A 111 26.10 -26.86 -10.98
C GLY A 111 26.84 -26.02 -12.02
N GLU A 112 27.52 -26.65 -12.97
CA GLU A 112 28.23 -25.96 -14.05
C GLU A 112 27.26 -25.29 -15.03
N TYR A 113 26.15 -25.96 -15.38
CA TYR A 113 25.12 -25.36 -16.24
C TYR A 113 24.52 -24.10 -15.61
N ASN A 114 24.16 -24.15 -14.32
CA ASN A 114 23.64 -23.01 -13.61
C ASN A 114 24.66 -21.86 -13.52
N TYR A 115 25.94 -22.21 -13.34
CA TYR A 115 27.01 -21.23 -13.31
C TYR A 115 27.15 -20.51 -14.66
N GLN A 116 27.23 -21.26 -15.75
CA GLN A 116 27.44 -20.69 -17.09
C GLN A 116 26.25 -19.85 -17.56
N VAL A 117 25.03 -20.33 -17.36
CA VAL A 117 23.83 -19.66 -17.89
C VAL A 117 23.38 -18.48 -17.03
N ASN A 118 23.43 -18.61 -15.71
CA ASN A 118 22.81 -17.63 -14.80
C ASN A 118 23.83 -16.86 -13.97
N MET A 119 24.75 -17.57 -13.29
CA MET A 119 25.56 -16.93 -12.23
C MET A 119 26.79 -16.21 -12.77
N SER A 120 27.44 -16.68 -13.84
CA SER A 120 28.60 -16.00 -14.43
C SER A 120 28.20 -14.62 -14.96
N PRO A 121 27.18 -14.48 -15.84
CA PRO A 121 26.78 -13.15 -16.33
C PRO A 121 26.36 -12.22 -15.20
N TYR A 122 25.68 -12.75 -14.18
CA TYR A 122 25.32 -11.98 -12.99
C TYR A 122 26.55 -11.45 -12.25
N PHE A 123 27.55 -12.29 -11.94
CA PHE A 123 28.73 -11.85 -11.19
C PHE A 123 29.59 -10.89 -11.99
N ASP A 124 29.74 -11.11 -13.29
CA ASP A 124 30.54 -10.26 -14.17
C ASP A 124 29.93 -8.84 -14.26
N VAL A 125 28.60 -8.73 -14.36
CA VAL A 125 27.91 -7.41 -14.35
C VAL A 125 27.79 -6.83 -12.94
N ALA A 126 27.67 -7.66 -11.89
CA ALA A 126 27.54 -7.19 -10.51
C ALA A 126 28.83 -6.54 -9.96
N MET A 127 29.99 -6.86 -10.53
CA MET A 127 31.27 -6.22 -10.18
C MET A 127 31.43 -4.83 -10.81
N LEU A 128 30.55 -4.44 -11.75
CA LEU A 128 30.60 -3.18 -12.47
C LEU A 128 29.57 -2.16 -11.94
N GLN A 129 29.84 -0.87 -12.13
CA GLN A 129 29.00 0.22 -11.64
C GLN A 129 27.72 0.40 -12.47
N THR A 130 26.68 0.96 -11.84
CA THR A 130 25.42 1.32 -12.49
C THR A 130 25.31 2.84 -12.57
N TYR A 131 25.09 3.37 -13.77
CA TYR A 131 24.90 4.80 -14.01
C TYR A 131 23.46 5.09 -14.44
N LEU A 132 22.89 6.16 -13.91
CA LEU A 132 21.51 6.59 -14.16
C LEU A 132 21.49 7.97 -14.82
N ASP A 133 20.43 8.24 -15.59
CA ASP A 133 20.18 9.50 -16.28
C ASP A 133 21.39 10.01 -17.11
N VAL A 134 22.08 9.09 -17.78
CA VAL A 134 23.23 9.44 -18.62
C VAL A 134 22.75 10.04 -19.93
N ASP A 135 23.25 11.23 -20.26
CA ASP A 135 23.02 11.85 -21.56
C ASP A 135 24.11 11.40 -22.55
N PRO A 136 23.78 10.67 -23.63
CA PRO A 136 24.76 10.18 -24.60
C PRO A 136 25.42 11.30 -25.41
N VAL A 137 24.88 12.53 -25.40
CA VAL A 137 25.48 13.68 -26.09
C VAL A 137 26.58 14.34 -25.28
N ASN A 138 26.38 14.45 -23.97
CA ASN A 138 27.27 15.16 -23.06
C ASN A 138 28.27 14.21 -22.35
N ALA A 139 27.87 12.96 -22.11
CA ALA A 139 28.72 11.98 -21.45
C ALA A 139 29.78 11.42 -22.41
N ARG A 140 30.96 11.09 -21.86
CA ARG A 140 32.07 10.46 -22.60
C ARG A 140 32.25 9.02 -22.17
N GLY A 141 32.65 8.15 -23.10
CA GLY A 141 32.92 6.75 -22.79
C GLY A 141 34.06 6.56 -21.78
N GLU A 142 35.04 7.48 -21.79
CA GLU A 142 36.20 7.46 -20.89
C GLU A 142 35.82 7.45 -19.40
N HIS A 143 34.79 8.22 -19.02
CA HIS A 143 34.34 8.31 -17.62
C HIS A 143 33.47 7.12 -17.19
N LEU A 144 33.04 6.27 -18.15
CA LEU A 144 32.09 5.18 -17.95
C LEU A 144 32.70 3.81 -18.31
N MET A 145 34.02 3.73 -18.28
CA MET A 145 34.77 2.51 -18.59
C MET A 145 34.56 1.38 -17.58
N ASP A 146 34.00 1.66 -16.40
CA ASP A 146 33.62 0.71 -15.35
C ASP A 146 32.09 0.46 -15.29
N ALA A 147 31.32 1.07 -16.19
CA ALA A 147 29.87 0.91 -16.23
C ALA A 147 29.49 -0.49 -16.70
N GLY A 148 28.68 -1.22 -15.93
CA GLY A 148 28.06 -2.47 -16.35
C GLY A 148 26.63 -2.27 -16.83
N ARG A 149 25.94 -1.29 -16.24
CA ARG A 149 24.56 -0.92 -16.54
C ARG A 149 24.48 0.58 -16.72
N ILE A 150 23.86 1.02 -17.80
CA ILE A 150 23.65 2.43 -18.09
C ILE A 150 22.17 2.64 -18.36
N VAL A 151 21.51 3.50 -17.59
CA VAL A 151 20.18 4.00 -17.88
C VAL A 151 20.36 5.41 -18.43
N PHE A 152 20.00 5.60 -19.69
CA PHE A 152 20.09 6.88 -20.38
C PHE A 152 18.88 7.76 -20.07
N THR A 153 18.96 9.05 -20.41
CA THR A 153 17.80 9.94 -20.29
C THR A 153 16.62 9.46 -21.13
N LYS A 154 15.38 9.83 -20.76
CA LYS A 154 14.16 9.46 -21.51
C LYS A 154 14.12 9.98 -22.95
N ALA A 155 14.93 10.98 -23.28
CA ALA A 155 15.07 11.52 -24.62
C ALA A 155 16.01 10.70 -25.52
N SER A 156 16.72 9.71 -24.95
CA SER A 156 17.70 8.90 -25.66
C SER A 156 17.05 7.82 -26.53
N HIS A 157 17.55 7.67 -27.75
CA HIS A 157 17.07 6.69 -28.73
C HIS A 157 18.20 6.23 -29.65
N LEU A 158 17.96 5.12 -30.35
CA LEU A 158 18.88 4.61 -31.36
C LEU A 158 18.77 5.41 -32.67
N ASP A 159 19.89 5.86 -33.21
CA ASP A 159 19.94 6.43 -34.56
C ASP A 159 20.13 5.32 -35.60
N ILE A 160 19.00 4.73 -36.01
CA ILE A 160 18.96 3.63 -36.98
C ILE A 160 19.55 4.05 -38.33
N LYS A 161 19.45 5.34 -38.71
CA LYS A 161 19.96 5.81 -40.01
C LYS A 161 21.48 5.70 -40.12
N ARG A 162 22.18 5.69 -38.98
CA ARG A 162 23.64 5.61 -38.89
C ARG A 162 24.11 4.27 -38.32
N SER A 163 23.26 3.24 -38.40
CA SER A 163 23.67 1.89 -38.07
C SER A 163 24.61 1.32 -39.14
N MET A 164 25.47 0.39 -38.72
CA MET A 164 26.41 -0.31 -39.59
C MET A 164 26.55 -1.77 -39.16
N GLY A 165 26.85 -2.65 -40.10
CA GLY A 165 27.12 -4.07 -39.84
C GLY A 165 28.49 -4.49 -40.36
N PHE A 166 29.22 -5.29 -39.59
CA PHE A 166 30.42 -5.99 -40.03
C PHE A 166 30.12 -7.48 -40.18
N MET A 167 30.48 -8.09 -41.31
CA MET A 167 30.18 -9.50 -41.56
C MET A 167 31.45 -10.34 -41.41
N ASP A 168 31.43 -11.27 -40.44
CA ASP A 168 32.42 -12.33 -40.28
C ASP A 168 31.76 -13.56 -39.64
N THR A 169 31.50 -14.59 -40.45
CA THR A 169 30.62 -15.75 -40.16
C THR A 169 29.18 -15.36 -39.78
N ASP A 170 29.02 -14.55 -38.74
CA ASP A 170 27.81 -13.82 -38.34
C ASP A 170 27.90 -12.33 -38.76
N VAL A 171 26.75 -11.63 -38.75
CA VAL A 171 26.68 -10.19 -38.96
C VAL A 171 26.66 -9.47 -37.62
N TRP A 172 27.68 -8.67 -37.36
CA TRP A 172 27.89 -7.86 -36.16
C TRP A 172 27.31 -6.45 -36.36
N CYS A 173 26.16 -6.18 -35.75
CA CYS A 173 25.40 -4.96 -35.95
C CYS A 173 25.66 -3.95 -34.84
N VAL A 174 25.86 -2.68 -35.22
CA VAL A 174 26.02 -1.56 -34.29
C VAL A 174 25.13 -0.38 -34.69
N ALA A 175 24.58 0.32 -33.70
CA ALA A 175 23.83 1.55 -33.89
C ALA A 175 24.22 2.58 -32.81
N PRO A 176 24.49 3.85 -33.18
CA PRO A 176 24.84 4.88 -32.21
C PRO A 176 23.61 5.29 -31.39
N ILE A 177 23.83 5.56 -30.11
CA ILE A 177 22.81 6.05 -29.18
C ILE A 177 22.89 7.58 -29.15
N THR A 178 21.77 8.25 -29.39
CA THR A 178 21.67 9.72 -29.48
C THR A 178 20.48 10.23 -28.69
N THR A 179 20.27 11.54 -28.61
CA THR A 179 19.07 12.14 -28.01
C THR A 179 18.19 12.82 -29.07
N ARG A 180 16.87 12.89 -28.83
CA ARG A 180 15.97 13.78 -29.59
C ARG A 180 15.74 15.07 -28.84
N ASP A 181 15.75 16.16 -29.59
CA ASP A 181 15.27 17.44 -29.10
C ASP A 181 13.74 17.52 -29.11
N LEU A 182 13.15 18.55 -28.48
CA LEU A 182 11.69 18.75 -28.35
C LEU A 182 10.98 18.82 -29.72
N ASP A 183 11.68 19.27 -30.76
CA ASP A 183 11.19 19.32 -32.15
C ASP A 183 11.28 17.97 -32.88
N GLY A 184 11.66 16.90 -32.18
CA GLY A 184 11.80 15.54 -32.73
C GLY A 184 13.05 15.33 -33.60
N ASN A 185 13.93 16.33 -33.71
CA ASN A 185 15.17 16.21 -34.46
C ASN A 185 16.23 15.45 -33.65
N SER A 186 16.99 14.56 -34.31
CA SER A 186 18.04 13.78 -33.64
C SER A 186 19.31 14.62 -33.53
N THR A 187 19.71 14.96 -32.31
CA THR A 187 20.97 15.66 -32.04
C THR A 187 22.09 14.63 -31.99
N VAL A 188 22.95 14.67 -33.00
CA VAL A 188 24.07 13.74 -33.08
C VAL A 188 25.18 14.28 -32.18
N PRO A 189 25.74 13.46 -31.27
CA PRO A 189 26.90 13.86 -30.49
C PRO A 189 28.09 14.22 -31.39
N ALA A 190 28.88 15.22 -30.96
CA ALA A 190 30.17 15.50 -31.58
C ALA A 190 31.12 14.29 -31.47
N ILE A 191 30.98 13.49 -30.41
CA ILE A 191 31.75 12.26 -30.13
C ILE A 191 30.78 11.14 -29.78
N ALA A 192 30.65 10.14 -30.65
CA ALA A 192 29.73 9.03 -30.50
C ALA A 192 30.40 7.83 -29.81
N ASP A 193 30.44 7.84 -28.48
CA ASP A 193 31.07 6.76 -27.69
C ASP A 193 30.10 5.64 -27.31
N PHE A 194 28.77 5.84 -27.35
CA PHE A 194 27.79 4.83 -26.94
C PHE A 194 27.14 4.12 -28.12
N TRP A 195 27.22 2.79 -28.13
CA TRP A 195 26.75 1.96 -29.24
C TRP A 195 25.87 0.82 -28.74
N ALA A 196 24.68 0.71 -29.32
CA ALA A 196 23.83 -0.46 -29.20
C ALA A 196 24.33 -1.57 -30.14
N VAL A 197 24.43 -2.80 -29.63
CA VAL A 197 25.02 -3.92 -30.36
C VAL A 197 24.14 -5.17 -30.38
N GLY A 198 24.32 -5.99 -31.41
CA GLY A 198 23.86 -7.38 -31.42
C GLY A 198 24.17 -8.10 -32.73
N LYS A 199 23.76 -9.36 -32.86
CA LYS A 199 24.12 -10.24 -33.98
C LYS A 199 22.94 -10.50 -34.90
N ASN A 200 23.20 -10.61 -36.20
CA ASN A 200 22.27 -11.08 -37.23
C ASN A 200 20.92 -10.32 -37.28
N CYS A 201 20.93 -9.02 -36.98
CA CYS A 201 19.73 -8.18 -36.87
C CYS A 201 19.78 -6.90 -37.74
N CYS A 202 20.70 -6.85 -38.69
CA CYS A 202 20.88 -5.75 -39.65
C CYS A 202 21.17 -6.33 -41.04
N ALA A 203 20.89 -5.55 -42.08
CA ALA A 203 21.00 -5.96 -43.49
C ALA A 203 22.46 -6.06 -44.02
N GLY A 204 23.42 -6.43 -43.17
CA GLY A 204 24.84 -6.51 -43.50
C GLY A 204 25.54 -5.14 -43.55
N SER A 205 26.57 -5.00 -44.39
CA SER A 205 27.42 -3.81 -44.48
C SER A 205 26.78 -2.59 -45.15
N ALA A 206 25.53 -2.70 -45.61
CA ALA A 206 24.83 -1.62 -46.31
C ALA A 206 24.32 -0.50 -45.36
N GLY A 207 24.35 -0.72 -44.04
CA GLY A 207 23.92 0.24 -43.02
C GLY A 207 22.41 0.58 -43.07
N GLY A 208 21.93 1.37 -42.11
CA GLY A 208 20.58 1.94 -42.14
C GLY A 208 19.42 1.05 -41.69
N ASP A 209 19.69 -0.19 -41.25
CA ASP A 209 18.69 -1.09 -40.63
C ASP A 209 19.31 -1.70 -39.35
N PHE A 210 18.64 -1.55 -38.21
CA PHE A 210 19.07 -2.12 -36.93
C PHE A 210 17.85 -2.57 -36.14
N ARG A 211 17.82 -3.86 -35.78
CA ARG A 211 16.66 -4.51 -35.14
C ARG A 211 17.01 -5.34 -33.91
N CYS A 212 18.17 -5.09 -33.31
CA CYS A 212 18.60 -5.81 -32.11
C CYS A 212 18.02 -5.22 -30.83
N GLY A 213 17.73 -6.08 -29.85
CA GLY A 213 17.16 -5.67 -28.57
C GLY A 213 15.77 -5.06 -28.72
N SER A 214 15.40 -4.20 -27.78
CA SER A 214 14.09 -3.51 -27.79
C SER A 214 14.10 -2.27 -28.70
N TRP A 215 14.61 -2.40 -29.92
CA TRP A 215 14.83 -1.30 -30.87
C TRP A 215 13.56 -0.52 -31.23
N SER A 216 12.40 -1.18 -31.25
CA SER A 216 11.11 -0.60 -31.61
C SER A 216 10.33 -0.07 -30.40
N ASP A 217 10.78 -0.36 -29.18
CA ASP A 217 10.13 0.08 -27.97
C ASP A 217 10.54 1.53 -27.65
N ARG A 218 9.54 2.39 -27.48
CA ARG A 218 9.76 3.80 -27.13
C ARG A 218 10.13 4.00 -25.67
N PHE A 219 9.93 2.98 -24.83
CA PHE A 219 10.33 2.99 -23.43
C PHE A 219 11.72 2.38 -23.23
N ALA A 220 12.37 1.88 -24.27
CA ALA A 220 13.75 1.42 -24.17
C ALA A 220 14.70 2.61 -24.07
N HIS A 221 15.40 2.73 -22.94
CA HIS A 221 16.41 3.77 -22.68
C HIS A 221 17.58 3.22 -21.85
N GLY A 222 17.72 1.90 -21.75
CA GLY A 222 18.75 1.24 -20.98
C GLY A 222 19.71 0.43 -21.86
N GLY A 223 20.94 0.29 -21.36
CA GLY A 223 21.98 -0.50 -21.98
C GLY A 223 22.67 -1.41 -20.96
N LEU A 224 22.73 -2.70 -21.27
CA LEU A 224 23.54 -3.68 -20.54
C LEU A 224 24.87 -3.87 -21.26
N ARG A 225 26.00 -3.72 -20.57
CA ARG A 225 27.31 -3.80 -21.23
C ARG A 225 27.64 -5.18 -21.76
N LEU A 226 28.19 -5.21 -22.97
CA LEU A 226 28.81 -6.41 -23.53
C LEU A 226 30.12 -6.69 -22.80
N LEU A 227 30.14 -7.78 -22.03
CA LEU A 227 31.32 -8.24 -21.30
C LEU A 227 32.15 -9.26 -22.06
N ASP A 228 31.57 -9.92 -23.07
CA ASP A 228 32.29 -10.93 -23.86
C ASP A 228 33.47 -10.31 -24.62
N GLU A 229 34.67 -10.72 -24.24
CA GLU A 229 35.92 -10.23 -24.83
C GLU A 229 36.17 -10.82 -26.21
N ALA A 230 35.60 -11.97 -26.53
CA ALA A 230 35.73 -12.59 -27.85
C ALA A 230 34.93 -11.82 -28.91
N GLU A 231 33.80 -11.23 -28.52
CA GLU A 231 32.88 -10.51 -29.42
C GLU A 231 33.28 -9.05 -29.65
N ARG A 232 33.88 -8.43 -28.63
CA ARG A 232 34.22 -7.00 -28.61
C ARG A 232 35.04 -6.51 -29.81
N PRO A 233 36.05 -7.24 -30.33
CA PRO A 233 36.81 -6.80 -31.50
C PRO A 233 35.96 -6.67 -32.77
N PHE A 234 34.98 -7.56 -32.96
CA PHE A 234 34.12 -7.54 -34.15
C PHE A 234 33.16 -6.34 -34.15
N TYR A 235 32.58 -6.02 -32.99
CA TYR A 235 31.78 -4.78 -32.85
C TYR A 235 32.62 -3.52 -33.05
N ARG A 236 33.90 -3.54 -32.64
CA ARG A 236 34.82 -2.43 -32.88
C ARG A 236 35.10 -2.23 -34.37
N LEU A 237 35.23 -3.31 -35.15
CA LEU A 237 35.37 -3.22 -36.61
C LEU A 237 34.12 -2.60 -37.25
N ALA A 238 32.92 -2.99 -36.80
CA ALA A 238 31.66 -2.38 -37.26
C ALA A 238 31.59 -0.88 -36.95
N VAL A 239 32.03 -0.46 -35.75
CA VAL A 239 32.11 0.96 -35.38
C VAL A 239 33.14 1.71 -36.24
N HIS A 240 34.30 1.13 -36.54
CA HIS A 240 35.27 1.75 -37.44
C HIS A 240 34.71 1.95 -38.86
N GLN A 241 33.91 1.00 -39.35
CA GLN A 241 33.20 1.18 -40.63
C GLN A 241 32.15 2.29 -40.55
N ALA A 242 31.38 2.37 -39.47
CA ALA A 242 30.41 3.46 -39.25
C ALA A 242 31.09 4.83 -39.17
N GLN A 243 32.24 4.89 -38.50
CA GLN A 243 33.07 6.08 -38.35
C GLN A 243 33.49 6.64 -39.72
N ALA A 244 33.99 5.77 -40.60
CA ALA A 244 34.40 6.14 -41.95
C ALA A 244 33.22 6.51 -42.85
N ALA A 245 32.09 5.78 -42.75
CA ALA A 245 30.92 5.99 -43.61
C ALA A 245 30.14 7.27 -43.28
N PHE A 246 29.99 7.60 -42.00
CA PHE A 246 29.15 8.71 -41.53
C PHE A 246 29.95 9.90 -40.96
N ASN A 247 31.27 9.87 -41.07
CA ASN A 247 32.19 10.90 -40.57
C ASN A 247 31.95 11.25 -39.08
N LEU A 248 31.77 10.21 -38.26
CA LEU A 248 31.60 10.34 -36.81
C LEU A 248 32.97 10.38 -36.12
N GLN A 249 33.07 11.03 -34.96
CA GLN A 249 34.23 10.88 -34.09
C GLN A 249 33.92 9.88 -32.98
N VAL A 250 34.81 8.91 -32.76
CA VAL A 250 34.70 7.88 -31.71
C VAL A 250 36.03 7.81 -30.99
N LEU A 251 36.02 7.95 -29.66
CA LEU A 251 37.24 7.88 -28.85
C LEU A 251 37.28 6.57 -28.07
N HIS A 252 36.26 6.32 -27.24
CA HIS A 252 36.18 5.18 -26.34
C HIS A 252 34.82 4.49 -26.49
N PRO A 253 34.66 3.57 -27.47
CA PRO A 253 33.37 2.96 -27.74
C PRO A 253 32.96 2.00 -26.60
N ILE A 254 31.78 2.24 -26.03
CA ILE A 254 31.10 1.36 -25.08
C ILE A 254 29.98 0.63 -25.83
N PHE A 255 30.00 -0.70 -25.74
CA PHE A 255 29.05 -1.59 -26.39
C PHE A 255 27.98 -2.05 -25.41
N LEU A 256 26.71 -1.86 -25.78
CA LEU A 256 25.56 -2.11 -24.93
C LEU A 256 24.50 -2.93 -25.67
N HIS A 257 23.90 -3.91 -25.00
CA HIS A 257 22.63 -4.50 -25.42
C HIS A 257 21.48 -3.57 -25.03
N TRP A 258 20.69 -3.15 -26.02
CA TRP A 258 19.64 -2.16 -25.85
C TRP A 258 18.34 -2.77 -25.30
N MET A 259 17.85 -2.23 -24.19
CA MET A 259 16.69 -2.77 -23.48
C MET A 259 15.99 -1.73 -22.58
N PRO A 260 14.73 -1.93 -22.18
CA PRO A 260 14.03 -1.01 -21.28
C PRO A 260 14.60 -0.99 -19.87
N GLU A 261 14.84 -2.16 -19.26
CA GLU A 261 15.24 -2.26 -17.87
C GLU A 261 16.47 -3.18 -17.70
N PRO A 262 17.70 -2.63 -17.78
CA PRO A 262 18.93 -3.43 -17.62
C PRO A 262 19.14 -3.91 -16.18
N VAL A 263 18.47 -3.28 -15.20
CA VAL A 263 18.52 -3.70 -13.80
C VAL A 263 17.69 -4.98 -13.60
N GLU A 264 16.49 -5.03 -14.16
CA GLU A 264 15.61 -6.20 -14.07
C GLU A 264 16.24 -7.43 -14.74
N GLU A 265 16.88 -7.26 -15.90
CA GLU A 265 17.57 -8.37 -16.60
C GLU A 265 18.67 -9.00 -15.72
N VAL A 266 19.47 -8.18 -15.05
CA VAL A 266 20.53 -8.68 -14.15
C VAL A 266 19.94 -9.36 -12.92
N GLU A 267 18.82 -8.85 -12.40
CA GLU A 267 18.07 -9.53 -11.34
C GLU A 267 17.43 -10.84 -11.81
N ALA A 268 17.05 -10.94 -13.09
CA ALA A 268 16.53 -12.16 -13.69
C ALA A 268 17.60 -13.27 -13.73
N TYR A 269 18.85 -12.96 -14.07
CA TYR A 269 19.97 -13.92 -13.97
C TYR A 269 20.16 -14.43 -12.54
N LYS A 270 20.18 -13.51 -11.56
CA LYS A 270 20.28 -13.86 -10.13
C LYS A 270 19.12 -14.76 -9.71
N LYS A 271 17.88 -14.36 -10.03
CA LYS A 271 16.66 -15.09 -9.68
C LYS A 271 16.61 -16.45 -10.35
N GLY A 272 17.00 -16.55 -11.63
CA GLY A 272 17.10 -17.79 -12.38
C GLY A 272 18.07 -18.78 -11.71
N GLY A 273 19.25 -18.31 -11.35
CA GLY A 273 20.25 -19.18 -10.73
C GLY A 273 19.92 -19.55 -9.28
N HIS A 274 19.26 -18.68 -8.52
CA HIS A 274 18.74 -19.04 -7.19
C HIS A 274 17.51 -19.95 -7.29
N ARG A 275 16.66 -19.81 -8.30
CA ARG A 275 15.47 -20.67 -8.49
C ARG A 275 15.85 -22.12 -8.71
N GLN A 276 16.92 -22.38 -9.46
CA GLN A 276 17.45 -23.73 -9.67
C GLN A 276 18.01 -24.37 -8.38
N VAL A 277 18.39 -23.56 -7.38
CA VAL A 277 19.05 -24.01 -6.14
C VAL A 277 18.13 -23.92 -4.90
N SER A 278 17.10 -23.07 -4.93
CA SER A 278 16.20 -22.76 -3.81
C SER A 278 15.44 -23.95 -3.22
N PRO A 279 14.94 -24.95 -3.98
CA PRO A 279 14.21 -26.06 -3.35
C PRO A 279 15.12 -26.96 -2.49
N ILE A 280 16.45 -26.76 -2.52
CA ILE A 280 17.44 -27.61 -1.91
C ILE A 280 18.22 -26.89 -0.79
N PHE A 281 18.49 -25.59 -0.94
CA PHE A 281 19.21 -24.77 0.06
C PHE A 281 18.33 -24.22 1.19
N GLU A 282 17.00 -24.10 1.00
CA GLU A 282 16.05 -23.76 2.08
C GLU A 282 16.06 -24.76 3.24
N ALA A 283 16.69 -25.93 3.07
CA ALA A 283 16.83 -26.95 4.10
C ALA A 283 18.10 -26.83 4.96
N MET A 284 19.08 -25.95 4.64
CA MET A 284 20.46 -26.13 5.16
C MET A 284 21.19 -24.92 5.77
N THR A 285 20.72 -23.67 5.66
CA THR A 285 21.51 -22.51 6.14
C THR A 285 20.71 -21.51 6.98
N ASP A 286 20.95 -21.51 8.30
CA ASP A 286 20.56 -20.46 9.25
C ASP A 286 21.85 -19.90 9.92
N PRO A 287 22.37 -18.72 9.50
CA PRO A 287 23.60 -18.16 10.03
C PRO A 287 23.33 -16.85 10.81
N ALA A 288 23.03 -16.95 12.11
CA ALA A 288 22.74 -15.78 12.97
C ALA A 288 23.40 -15.81 14.36
N ARG A 289 24.61 -16.37 14.51
CA ARG A 289 25.25 -16.55 15.83
C ARG A 289 26.48 -15.69 16.14
N GLY A 290 26.99 -14.89 15.20
CA GLY A 290 28.25 -14.15 15.37
C GLY A 290 28.15 -12.69 15.84
N SER A 291 26.98 -12.05 15.79
CA SER A 291 26.80 -10.61 16.02
C SER A 291 26.23 -10.24 17.40
N GLN A 292 25.94 -11.22 18.25
CA GLN A 292 25.05 -11.06 19.40
C GLN A 292 25.75 -10.51 20.67
N GLU A 293 27.06 -10.70 20.83
CA GLU A 293 27.80 -10.27 22.03
C GLU A 293 28.22 -8.78 21.96
N GLN A 294 28.62 -8.29 20.79
CA GLN A 294 28.92 -6.86 20.58
C GLN A 294 27.65 -5.99 20.72
N PHE A 295 26.49 -6.56 20.36
CA PHE A 295 25.19 -5.91 20.46
C PHE A 295 24.69 -5.76 21.90
N GLN A 296 25.09 -6.66 22.80
CA GLN A 296 24.67 -6.65 24.21
C GLN A 296 25.30 -5.51 25.01
N ALA A 297 26.58 -5.19 24.74
CA ALA A 297 27.29 -4.12 25.44
C ALA A 297 26.76 -2.71 25.06
N ALA A 298 26.47 -2.48 23.78
CA ALA A 298 25.91 -1.21 23.30
C ALA A 298 24.49 -0.95 23.84
N PHE A 299 23.67 -1.99 23.94
CA PHE A 299 22.28 -1.93 24.43
C PHE A 299 22.17 -1.50 25.90
N GLN A 300 23.04 -2.02 26.77
CA GLN A 300 23.00 -1.73 28.20
C GLN A 300 23.38 -0.26 28.48
N GLN A 301 24.36 0.26 27.74
CA GLN A 301 24.83 1.63 27.84
C GLN A 301 23.78 2.65 27.38
N GLN A 302 23.01 2.34 26.33
CA GLN A 302 21.89 3.17 25.87
C GLN A 302 20.74 3.23 26.89
N ARG A 303 20.43 2.13 27.57
CA ARG A 303 19.26 2.04 28.47
C ARG A 303 19.39 2.93 29.72
N GLU A 304 20.59 3.04 30.28
CA GLU A 304 20.88 3.90 31.43
C GLU A 304 20.87 5.38 31.05
N PHE A 305 21.25 5.70 29.82
CA PHE A 305 21.27 7.05 29.26
C PHE A 305 19.85 7.63 29.02
N TYR A 306 18.85 6.82 28.64
CA TYR A 306 17.46 7.29 28.44
C TYR A 306 16.66 7.52 29.71
N ALA A 307 16.97 6.80 30.79
CA ALA A 307 16.21 6.91 32.03
C ALA A 307 16.34 8.29 32.72
N GLY A 308 17.34 9.11 32.32
CA GLY A 308 17.65 10.40 32.94
C GLY A 308 17.08 11.66 32.28
N ARG A 309 16.40 11.58 31.12
CA ARG A 309 16.02 12.78 30.33
C ARG A 309 14.57 13.23 30.56
N THR A 310 14.40 14.33 31.28
CA THR A 310 13.10 14.99 31.56
C THR A 310 12.45 15.62 30.32
N GLU A 311 13.24 15.96 29.30
CA GLU A 311 12.82 16.61 28.05
C GLU A 311 11.80 15.79 27.24
N ILE A 312 11.95 14.45 27.23
CA ILE A 312 11.07 13.53 26.49
C ILE A 312 9.69 13.45 27.16
N ARG A 313 9.66 13.45 28.49
CA ARG A 313 8.41 13.54 29.26
C ARG A 313 7.72 14.88 29.08
N THR A 314 8.47 15.98 28.97
CA THR A 314 7.88 17.29 28.70
C THR A 314 7.35 17.42 27.28
N VAL A 315 7.96 16.77 26.28
CA VAL A 315 7.47 16.79 24.88
C VAL A 315 6.28 15.85 24.69
N GLN A 316 6.31 14.62 25.23
CA GLN A 316 5.13 13.74 25.25
C GLN A 316 4.01 14.34 26.11
N GLY A 317 4.37 14.92 27.26
CA GLY A 317 3.49 15.70 28.12
C GLY A 317 2.84 16.84 27.34
N ALA A 318 3.63 17.68 26.65
CA ALA A 318 3.13 18.78 25.82
C ALA A 318 2.29 18.29 24.63
N PHE A 319 2.65 17.17 23.98
CA PHE A 319 1.86 16.56 22.90
C PHE A 319 0.49 16.09 23.41
N PHE A 320 0.47 15.39 24.55
CA PHE A 320 -0.78 14.98 25.20
C PHE A 320 -1.48 16.16 25.87
N GLU A 321 -0.82 17.22 26.32
CA GLU A 321 -1.45 18.42 26.91
C GLU A 321 -2.09 19.28 25.80
N GLU A 322 -1.44 19.37 24.65
CA GLU A 322 -1.95 19.95 23.42
C GLU A 322 -3.14 19.16 22.85
N HIS A 323 -3.19 17.84 23.04
CA HIS A 323 -4.25 16.96 22.54
C HIS A 323 -5.26 16.49 23.61
N SER A 324 -5.01 16.68 24.91
CA SER A 324 -5.86 16.16 26.00
C SER A 324 -7.01 17.09 26.37
N ARG A 325 -6.96 18.38 26.00
CA ARG A 325 -8.09 19.30 26.21
C ARG A 325 -8.26 20.37 25.13
N LYS A 326 -7.83 20.14 23.89
CA LYS A 326 -8.36 20.90 22.75
C LYS A 326 -9.59 20.19 22.20
N ARG A 327 -10.77 20.56 22.73
CA ARG A 327 -11.95 20.64 21.87
C ARG A 327 -11.54 21.44 20.64
N ARG A 328 -11.89 20.96 19.45
CA ARG A 328 -11.75 21.72 18.21
C ARG A 328 -12.60 22.97 18.32
N GLU A 329 -12.00 24.07 18.75
CA GLU A 329 -12.38 25.38 18.26
C GLU A 329 -11.90 25.49 16.81
N PRO A 330 -12.63 26.24 15.96
CA PRO A 330 -12.20 26.49 14.58
C PRO A 330 -10.84 27.22 14.57
N PRO A 331 -9.99 26.96 13.56
CA PRO A 331 -8.74 27.69 13.43
C PRO A 331 -9.04 29.18 13.19
N THR A 332 -8.71 30.03 14.16
CA THR A 332 -8.48 31.46 13.91
C THR A 332 -7.29 31.63 12.98
N PRO A 333 -7.36 32.56 12.00
CA PRO A 333 -6.44 32.62 10.89
C PRO A 333 -5.17 33.39 11.26
N VAL A 334 -4.16 32.74 11.83
CA VAL A 334 -2.79 33.29 11.83
C VAL A 334 -1.78 32.15 11.73
N ALA A 335 -0.83 32.31 10.79
CA ALA A 335 0.36 31.48 10.52
C ALA A 335 0.19 30.31 9.54
N SER A 336 -0.12 30.64 8.28
CA SER A 336 0.56 30.03 7.12
C SER A 336 0.97 31.15 6.17
N GLY A 337 2.27 31.42 6.13
CA GLY A 337 2.90 32.49 5.36
C GLY A 337 3.11 32.13 3.89
N LEU A 338 2.01 31.97 3.15
CA LEU A 338 1.99 32.05 1.69
C LEU A 338 0.97 33.13 1.33
N THR A 339 1.49 34.35 1.18
CA THR A 339 0.75 35.59 0.93
C THR A 339 0.20 35.63 -0.49
N THR A 340 -1.13 35.64 -0.64
CA THR A 340 -1.79 36.48 -1.66
C THR A 340 -1.81 37.91 -1.14
N PRO A 341 -1.53 38.92 -1.98
CA PRO A 341 -1.34 40.30 -1.51
C PRO A 341 -2.66 40.87 -0.99
N GLN A 342 -2.65 41.37 0.24
CA GLN A 342 -3.70 42.23 0.77
C GLN A 342 -3.23 43.69 0.70
N GLU A 343 -4.15 44.55 0.28
CA GLU A 343 -3.96 45.94 -0.14
C GLU A 343 -3.20 46.84 0.84
N GLY A 344 -2.40 47.72 0.26
CA GLY A 344 -1.71 48.81 0.95
C GLY A 344 -0.88 49.69 0.03
N THR A 345 -1.32 49.91 -1.21
CA THR A 345 -0.84 50.99 -2.08
C THR A 345 -2.05 51.74 -2.62
N PRO A 346 -2.02 53.08 -2.67
CA PRO A 346 -3.20 53.89 -2.93
C PRO A 346 -3.59 53.75 -4.40
N VAL A 347 -4.73 53.10 -4.63
CA VAL A 347 -5.42 53.05 -5.93
C VAL A 347 -6.47 54.18 -5.92
N PRO A 348 -6.66 54.89 -7.04
CA PRO A 348 -7.16 56.25 -7.04
C PRO A 348 -8.64 56.33 -6.64
N THR A 349 -8.95 57.45 -5.99
CA THR A 349 -10.28 58.03 -5.72
C THR A 349 -11.45 57.39 -6.47
N ASP A 350 -12.37 56.83 -5.68
CA ASP A 350 -13.81 56.69 -5.91
C ASP A 350 -14.29 57.09 -7.32
N GLY A 351 -14.28 56.11 -8.22
CA GLY A 351 -15.30 56.04 -9.28
C GLY A 351 -16.49 55.23 -8.74
N PRO A 352 -17.74 55.60 -9.04
CA PRO A 352 -18.90 54.91 -8.51
C PRO A 352 -18.88 53.42 -8.89
N VAL A 353 -19.03 52.54 -7.90
CA VAL A 353 -19.19 51.09 -8.10
C VAL A 353 -20.52 50.87 -8.81
N SER A 354 -20.49 50.79 -10.14
CA SER A 354 -21.66 50.47 -10.96
C SER A 354 -22.16 49.06 -10.63
N GLY A 355 -23.41 48.94 -10.18
CA GLY A 355 -24.07 47.63 -10.02
C GLY A 355 -24.08 46.84 -11.33
N LEU A 356 -24.24 45.50 -11.26
CA LEU A 356 -24.25 44.63 -12.45
C LEU A 356 -25.29 45.02 -13.51
N VAL A 357 -26.32 45.75 -13.10
CA VAL A 357 -27.30 46.40 -13.97
C VAL A 357 -27.33 47.87 -13.59
N VAL A 358 -27.03 48.75 -14.54
CA VAL A 358 -27.15 50.19 -14.38
C VAL A 358 -28.22 50.67 -15.35
N PRO A 359 -29.41 51.07 -14.87
CA PRO A 359 -30.44 51.60 -15.74
C PRO A 359 -29.91 52.83 -16.48
N THR A 360 -29.80 52.72 -17.81
CA THR A 360 -29.54 53.87 -18.66
C THR A 360 -30.85 54.63 -18.81
N LEU A 361 -31.09 55.61 -17.95
CA LEU A 361 -32.25 56.50 -18.05
C LEU A 361 -31.89 57.67 -18.95
N LEU A 362 -32.75 58.01 -19.92
CA LEU A 362 -32.62 59.26 -20.65
C LEU A 362 -32.98 60.41 -19.70
N GLU A 363 -32.18 61.49 -19.75
CA GLU A 363 -32.54 62.73 -19.07
C GLU A 363 -33.80 63.33 -19.71
N ASP A 364 -34.66 63.95 -18.90
CA ASP A 364 -35.98 64.45 -19.32
C ASP A 364 -35.92 65.33 -20.58
N GLU A 365 -34.91 66.22 -20.69
CA GLU A 365 -34.75 67.07 -21.88
C GLU A 365 -34.50 66.26 -23.15
N THR A 366 -33.66 65.23 -23.08
CA THR A 366 -33.39 64.33 -24.21
C THR A 366 -34.59 63.46 -24.55
N ALA A 367 -35.35 63.03 -23.53
CA ALA A 367 -36.57 62.25 -23.72
C ALA A 367 -37.65 63.08 -24.44
N PHE A 368 -37.77 64.37 -24.12
CA PHE A 368 -38.66 65.30 -24.82
C PHE A 368 -38.24 65.55 -26.26
N GLN A 369 -36.94 65.72 -26.52
CA GLN A 369 -36.40 65.91 -27.86
C GLN A 369 -36.65 64.69 -28.77
N VAL A 370 -36.37 63.48 -28.27
CA VAL A 370 -36.57 62.24 -29.02
C VAL A 370 -38.06 61.97 -29.26
N THR A 371 -38.91 62.29 -28.29
CA THR A 371 -40.37 62.19 -28.43
C THR A 371 -40.91 63.19 -29.45
N ALA A 372 -40.40 64.43 -29.45
CA ALA A 372 -40.75 65.42 -30.46
C ALA A 372 -40.27 65.00 -31.86
N GLY A 373 -39.11 64.34 -31.96
CA GLY A 373 -38.60 63.74 -33.19
C GLY A 373 -39.54 62.69 -33.80
N GLU A 374 -40.09 61.79 -32.99
CA GLU A 374 -41.10 60.80 -33.44
C GLU A 374 -42.42 61.45 -33.87
N LEU A 375 -42.70 62.66 -33.39
CA LEU A 375 -43.82 63.50 -33.81
C LEU A 375 -43.52 64.35 -35.06
N GLY A 376 -42.30 64.27 -35.59
CA GLY A 376 -41.87 64.90 -36.84
C GLY A 376 -41.10 66.22 -36.69
N ALA A 377 -40.67 66.58 -35.47
CA ALA A 377 -39.78 67.72 -35.25
C ALA A 377 -38.33 67.40 -35.68
N ASP A 378 -37.58 68.39 -36.14
CA ASP A 378 -36.14 68.23 -36.37
C ASP A 378 -35.40 68.38 -35.04
N VAL A 379 -34.92 67.26 -34.52
CA VAL A 379 -34.26 67.16 -33.21
C VAL A 379 -33.03 68.08 -33.11
N ASN A 380 -32.40 68.43 -34.23
CA ASN A 380 -31.22 69.29 -34.25
C ASN A 380 -31.56 70.79 -34.13
N ASN A 381 -32.82 71.17 -34.28
CA ASN A 381 -33.27 72.56 -34.18
C ASN A 381 -34.15 72.76 -32.91
N PRO A 382 -33.64 73.40 -31.85
CA PRO A 382 -34.34 73.52 -30.57
C PRO A 382 -35.65 74.31 -30.68
N GLN A 383 -35.75 75.24 -31.64
CA GLN A 383 -36.98 75.99 -31.86
C GLN A 383 -38.10 75.12 -32.44
N SER A 384 -37.76 74.11 -33.25
CA SER A 384 -38.75 73.19 -33.83
C SER A 384 -39.32 72.24 -32.76
N VAL A 385 -38.46 71.77 -31.85
CA VAL A 385 -38.86 70.95 -30.70
C VAL A 385 -39.78 71.76 -29.78
N GLN A 386 -39.44 73.02 -29.49
CA GLN A 386 -40.24 73.89 -28.63
C GLN A 386 -41.60 74.26 -29.25
N GLN A 387 -41.67 74.40 -30.58
CA GLN A 387 -42.95 74.61 -31.30
C GLN A 387 -43.89 73.40 -31.17
N VAL A 388 -43.35 72.18 -31.29
CA VAL A 388 -44.15 70.95 -31.13
C VAL A 388 -44.60 70.77 -29.67
N LEU A 389 -43.74 71.10 -28.71
CA LEU A 389 -44.08 71.02 -27.28
C LEU A 389 -45.07 72.12 -26.83
N ALA A 390 -45.05 73.31 -27.46
CA ALA A 390 -45.95 74.42 -27.15
C ALA A 390 -47.30 74.35 -27.90
N ALA A 391 -47.48 73.38 -28.81
CA ALA A 391 -48.71 73.22 -29.57
C ALA A 391 -49.88 72.81 -28.66
N PRO A 392 -51.06 73.46 -28.75
CA PRO A 392 -52.21 73.12 -27.92
C PRO A 392 -52.79 71.75 -28.28
N VAL A 393 -53.00 70.90 -27.28
CA VAL A 393 -53.58 69.57 -27.44
C VAL A 393 -55.10 69.66 -27.33
N HIS A 394 -55.82 69.41 -28.43
CA HIS A 394 -57.27 69.59 -28.49
C HIS A 394 -58.09 68.32 -28.28
N THR A 395 -57.51 67.14 -28.55
CA THR A 395 -58.25 65.86 -28.57
C THR A 395 -57.56 64.79 -27.73
N ALA A 396 -58.35 63.89 -27.11
CA ALA A 396 -57.81 62.73 -26.40
C ALA A 396 -56.94 61.81 -27.28
N LYS A 397 -57.22 61.78 -28.59
CA LYS A 397 -56.41 61.08 -29.60
C LYS A 397 -54.99 61.64 -29.70
N ASP A 398 -54.83 62.95 -29.55
CA ASP A 398 -53.53 63.63 -29.66
C ASP A 398 -52.67 63.34 -28.43
N VAL A 399 -53.27 63.32 -27.24
CA VAL A 399 -52.62 62.87 -26.00
C VAL A 399 -52.11 61.44 -26.13
N LEU A 400 -52.96 60.52 -26.61
CA LEU A 400 -52.57 59.12 -26.81
C LEU A 400 -51.46 58.95 -27.86
N ARG A 401 -51.40 59.84 -28.86
CA ARG A 401 -50.33 59.83 -29.86
C ARG A 401 -48.99 60.24 -29.25
N ILE A 402 -48.96 61.25 -28.39
CA ILE A 402 -47.76 61.70 -27.68
C ILE A 402 -47.27 60.62 -26.72
N VAL A 403 -48.18 60.05 -25.90
CA VAL A 403 -47.85 58.95 -24.97
C VAL A 403 -47.31 57.74 -25.71
N ARG A 404 -47.90 57.39 -26.86
CA ARG A 404 -47.40 56.30 -27.71
C ARG A 404 -46.01 56.61 -28.29
N GLY A 405 -45.76 57.86 -28.68
CA GLY A 405 -44.44 58.32 -29.15
C GLY A 405 -43.38 58.17 -28.07
N TYR A 406 -43.65 58.68 -26.86
CA TYR A 406 -42.76 58.55 -25.71
C TYR A 406 -42.48 57.09 -25.36
N HIS A 407 -43.51 56.24 -25.32
CA HIS A 407 -43.34 54.82 -25.03
C HIS A 407 -42.46 54.11 -26.08
N LYS A 408 -42.63 54.43 -27.36
CA LYS A 408 -41.88 53.78 -28.45
C LYS A 408 -40.42 54.25 -28.48
N ALA A 409 -40.18 55.53 -28.25
CA ALA A 409 -38.88 56.16 -28.47
C ALA A 409 -38.00 56.24 -27.20
N VAL A 410 -38.59 56.22 -26.01
CA VAL A 410 -37.87 56.35 -24.72
C VAL A 410 -38.00 55.07 -23.90
N VAL A 411 -39.23 54.71 -23.49
CA VAL A 411 -39.46 53.61 -22.53
C VAL A 411 -39.00 52.25 -23.08
N ARG A 412 -39.30 51.96 -24.35
CA ARG A 412 -38.96 50.66 -24.96
C ARG A 412 -37.43 50.45 -25.06
N PRO A 413 -36.63 51.41 -25.59
CA PRO A 413 -35.18 51.29 -25.58
C PRO A 413 -34.56 51.14 -24.18
N GLU A 414 -35.03 51.88 -23.19
CA GLU A 414 -34.54 51.76 -21.79
C GLU A 414 -34.81 50.36 -21.21
N MET A 415 -36.02 49.85 -21.40
CA MET A 415 -36.40 48.50 -20.98
C MET A 415 -35.57 47.41 -21.67
N TYR A 416 -35.33 47.53 -22.99
CA TYR A 416 -34.48 46.58 -23.71
C TYR A 416 -33.01 46.65 -23.27
N GLY A 417 -32.50 47.84 -22.97
CA GLY A 417 -31.16 48.02 -22.42
C GLY A 417 -30.99 47.32 -21.07
N LEU A 418 -31.99 47.44 -20.19
CA LEU A 418 -32.03 46.74 -18.90
C LEU A 418 -32.07 45.22 -19.06
N VAL A 419 -32.89 44.70 -19.97
CA VAL A 419 -32.98 43.26 -20.26
C VAL A 419 -31.63 42.73 -20.74
N LEU A 420 -30.97 43.41 -21.66
CA LEU A 420 -29.65 43.00 -22.18
C LEU A 420 -28.56 43.01 -21.09
N GLN A 421 -28.55 44.02 -20.23
CA GLN A 421 -27.62 44.07 -19.10
C GLN A 421 -27.88 42.93 -18.11
N LEU A 422 -29.15 42.64 -17.81
CA LEU A 422 -29.54 41.54 -16.93
C LEU A 422 -29.16 40.17 -17.52
N GLU A 423 -29.40 39.94 -18.81
CA GLU A 423 -29.01 38.71 -19.50
C GLU A 423 -27.48 38.52 -19.47
N SER A 424 -26.71 39.57 -19.73
CA SER A 424 -25.25 39.54 -19.65
C SER A 424 -24.75 39.27 -18.21
N ALA A 425 -25.40 39.88 -17.23
CA ALA A 425 -25.11 39.67 -15.81
C ALA A 425 -25.39 38.23 -15.38
N LEU A 426 -26.54 37.67 -15.77
CA LEU A 426 -26.94 36.30 -15.45
C LEU A 426 -25.98 35.27 -16.05
N LEU A 427 -25.52 35.47 -17.30
CA LEU A 427 -24.52 34.60 -17.93
C LEU A 427 -23.20 34.57 -17.13
N LYS A 428 -22.71 35.74 -16.71
CA LYS A 428 -21.46 35.85 -15.93
C LYS A 428 -21.58 35.24 -14.53
N VAL A 429 -22.69 35.46 -13.84
CA VAL A 429 -22.95 34.87 -12.52
C VAL A 429 -23.04 33.35 -12.64
N ASN A 430 -23.72 32.85 -13.67
CA ASN A 430 -23.83 31.42 -13.93
C ASN A 430 -22.45 30.76 -14.12
N ASP A 431 -21.58 31.36 -14.94
CA ASP A 431 -20.23 30.84 -15.19
C ASP A 431 -19.35 30.88 -13.92
N ALA A 432 -19.41 31.97 -13.15
CA ALA A 432 -18.66 32.10 -11.90
C ALA A 432 -19.11 31.06 -10.84
N VAL A 433 -20.42 30.84 -10.71
CA VAL A 433 -20.98 29.84 -9.78
C VAL A 433 -20.58 28.42 -10.21
N PHE A 434 -20.60 28.12 -11.51
CA PHE A 434 -20.14 26.82 -12.01
C PHE A 434 -18.63 26.62 -11.84
N SER A 435 -17.80 27.66 -12.05
CA SER A 435 -16.36 27.58 -11.79
C SER A 435 -16.09 27.37 -10.30
N CYS A 436 -16.73 28.13 -9.42
CA CYS A 436 -16.59 27.97 -7.98
C CYS A 436 -17.02 26.57 -7.52
N ARG A 437 -18.14 26.04 -8.03
CA ARG A 437 -18.56 24.65 -7.77
C ARG A 437 -17.51 23.64 -8.22
N ARG A 438 -16.91 23.84 -9.39
CA ARG A 438 -15.85 22.97 -9.93
C ARG A 438 -14.57 23.05 -9.08
N GLU A 439 -14.20 24.24 -8.63
CA GLU A 439 -13.05 24.47 -7.75
C GLU A 439 -13.26 23.84 -6.37
N LEU A 440 -14.44 24.01 -5.76
CA LEU A 440 -14.79 23.36 -4.49
C LEU A 440 -14.81 21.83 -4.63
N ALA A 441 -15.32 21.30 -5.75
CA ALA A 441 -15.28 19.88 -6.03
C ALA A 441 -13.84 19.37 -6.18
N PHE A 442 -12.96 20.14 -6.85
CA PHE A 442 -11.55 19.85 -6.95
C PHE A 442 -10.85 19.86 -5.58
N MET A 443 -11.05 20.91 -4.77
CA MET A 443 -10.49 21.01 -3.42
C MET A 443 -10.99 19.88 -2.50
N THR A 444 -12.24 19.46 -2.63
CA THR A 444 -12.80 18.33 -1.87
C THR A 444 -12.17 17.01 -2.30
N ALA A 445 -11.99 16.81 -3.62
CA ALA A 445 -11.30 15.65 -4.16
C ALA A 445 -9.83 15.60 -3.71
N ASP A 446 -9.16 16.74 -3.71
CA ASP A 446 -7.76 16.85 -3.32
C ASP A 446 -7.55 16.63 -1.82
N ASN A 447 -8.35 17.27 -0.95
CA ASN A 447 -8.36 16.98 0.49
C ASN A 447 -8.61 15.49 0.78
N ARG A 448 -9.50 14.84 0.03
CA ARG A 448 -9.76 13.41 0.15
C ARG A 448 -8.58 12.56 -0.34
N SER A 449 -7.86 13.04 -1.34
CA SER A 449 -6.62 12.45 -1.86
C SER A 449 -5.49 12.56 -0.82
N GLU A 450 -5.34 13.70 -0.18
CA GLU A 450 -4.36 13.96 0.88
C GLU A 450 -4.66 13.14 2.13
N GLN A 451 -5.92 13.06 2.57
CA GLN A 451 -6.33 12.18 3.65
C GLN A 451 -6.02 10.71 3.34
N LYS A 452 -6.28 10.26 2.09
CA LYS A 452 -5.95 8.91 1.64
C LYS A 452 -4.42 8.68 1.64
N ARG A 453 -3.64 9.68 1.21
CA ARG A 453 -2.18 9.64 1.22
C ARG A 453 -1.63 9.58 2.64
N SER A 454 -2.10 10.42 3.56
CA SER A 454 -1.70 10.45 4.97
C SER A 454 -2.08 9.14 5.69
N CYS A 455 -3.29 8.63 5.47
CA CYS A 455 -3.70 7.30 5.97
C CYS A 455 -2.81 6.19 5.41
N GLY A 456 -2.38 6.31 4.16
CA GLY A 456 -1.47 5.35 3.53
C GLY A 456 -0.09 5.30 4.19
N LEU A 457 0.37 6.41 4.76
CA LEU A 457 1.66 6.51 5.44
C LEU A 457 1.62 6.04 6.91
N LEU A 458 0.44 5.72 7.43
CA LEU A 458 0.23 5.26 8.81
C LEU A 458 0.34 3.74 8.94
N LEU A 459 1.10 3.30 9.94
CA LEU A 459 1.18 1.92 10.40
C LEU A 459 0.77 1.85 11.87
N VAL A 460 0.14 0.74 12.24
CA VAL A 460 -0.27 0.46 13.61
C VAL A 460 0.53 -0.72 14.14
N THR A 461 1.15 -0.53 15.30
CA THR A 461 1.80 -1.62 16.05
C THR A 461 0.89 -2.04 17.20
N THR A 462 0.56 -3.33 17.28
CA THR A 462 -0.33 -3.91 18.30
C THR A 462 0.36 -5.05 19.06
N GLY A 463 -0.20 -5.47 20.19
CA GLY A 463 0.36 -6.55 21.00
C GLY A 463 1.26 -6.08 22.14
N TRP A 464 1.28 -4.77 22.42
CA TRP A 464 1.99 -4.18 23.54
C TRP A 464 1.32 -4.52 24.88
N PRO A 465 2.08 -4.86 25.94
CA PRO A 465 1.53 -5.02 27.30
C PRO A 465 0.99 -3.69 27.84
N ASN A 466 -0.17 -3.72 28.50
CA ASN A 466 -0.83 -2.52 29.05
C ASN A 466 0.01 -1.79 30.12
N GLY A 467 0.93 -2.50 30.79
CA GLY A 467 1.86 -1.93 31.77
C GLY A 467 3.14 -1.33 31.17
N LEU A 468 3.37 -1.45 29.86
CA LEU A 468 4.57 -0.92 29.21
C LEU A 468 4.37 0.57 28.87
N LYS A 469 5.21 1.44 29.43
CA LYS A 469 5.16 2.90 29.21
C LYS A 469 5.54 3.25 27.77
N PRO A 470 5.08 4.39 27.21
CA PRO A 470 5.43 4.84 25.87
C PRO A 470 6.95 4.91 25.63
N GLU A 471 7.70 5.45 26.59
CA GLU A 471 9.17 5.51 26.59
C GLU A 471 9.83 4.13 26.33
N GLN A 472 9.26 3.07 26.88
CA GLN A 472 9.77 1.70 26.72
C GLN A 472 9.42 1.10 25.35
N ARG A 473 8.33 1.58 24.72
CA ARG A 473 7.93 1.17 23.37
C ARG A 473 8.77 1.86 22.31
N GLU A 474 9.07 3.14 22.52
CA GLU A 474 9.94 3.93 21.65
C GLU A 474 11.29 3.26 21.44
N PHE A 475 11.89 2.71 22.50
CA PHE A 475 13.13 1.97 22.38
C PHE A 475 13.03 0.79 21.39
N MET A 476 12.00 -0.05 21.55
CA MET A 476 11.79 -1.21 20.67
C MET A 476 11.48 -0.78 19.23
N ILE A 477 10.70 0.29 19.06
CA ILE A 477 10.36 0.85 17.74
C ILE A 477 11.61 1.45 17.08
N GLY A 478 12.44 2.17 17.83
CA GLY A 478 13.72 2.71 17.36
C GLY A 478 14.67 1.61 16.91
N TRP A 479 14.77 0.52 17.68
CA TRP A 479 15.52 -0.66 17.28
C TRP A 479 14.97 -1.30 15.99
N MET A 480 13.64 -1.45 15.87
CA MET A 480 13.04 -1.97 14.63
C MET A 480 13.36 -1.09 13.42
N ILE A 481 13.39 0.24 13.60
CA ILE A 481 13.73 1.18 12.53
C ILE A 481 15.22 1.14 12.18
N GLU A 482 16.10 1.04 13.18
CA GLU A 482 17.55 0.94 12.99
C GLU A 482 17.90 -0.24 12.07
N GLN A 483 17.23 -1.38 12.24
CA GLN A 483 17.45 -2.58 11.45
C GLN A 483 16.95 -2.48 9.99
N LEU A 484 16.48 -1.31 9.56
CA LEU A 484 15.95 -1.04 8.23
C LEU A 484 17.00 -0.30 7.37
N PRO A 485 17.62 -0.95 6.36
CA PRO A 485 18.62 -0.32 5.51
C PRO A 485 18.13 0.95 4.80
N GLU A 486 16.87 0.96 4.39
CA GLU A 486 16.22 2.09 3.73
C GLU A 486 16.08 3.30 4.67
N ALA A 487 15.84 3.07 5.96
CA ALA A 487 15.82 4.13 6.97
C ALA A 487 17.23 4.69 7.22
N GLN A 488 18.24 3.82 7.29
CA GLN A 488 19.64 4.23 7.43
C GLN A 488 20.08 5.10 6.25
N ASN A 489 19.80 4.67 5.02
CA ASN A 489 20.14 5.44 3.81
C ASN A 489 19.42 6.80 3.79
N PHE A 490 18.13 6.82 4.15
CA PHE A 490 17.36 8.06 4.21
C PHE A 490 17.92 9.08 5.22
N LEU A 491 18.35 8.60 6.39
CA LEU A 491 18.96 9.46 7.41
C LEU A 491 20.37 9.89 7.05
N ARG A 492 21.17 9.03 6.41
CA ARG A 492 22.50 9.36 5.87
C ARG A 492 22.43 10.45 4.81
N ASN A 493 21.51 10.33 3.86
CA ASN A 493 21.32 11.33 2.80
C ASN A 493 20.90 12.71 3.31
N ARG A 494 20.32 12.78 4.53
CA ARG A 494 19.94 14.03 5.20
C ARG A 494 21.00 14.54 6.19
N GLY A 495 22.15 13.88 6.26
CA GLY A 495 23.26 14.26 7.14
C GLY A 495 23.05 13.94 8.61
N PHE A 496 22.03 13.12 8.96
CA PHE A 496 21.82 12.67 10.34
C PHE A 496 22.77 11.53 10.74
N LEU A 497 23.26 10.75 9.76
CA LEU A 497 24.29 9.72 9.95
C LEU A 497 25.58 10.15 9.22
N ARG A 498 26.72 10.08 9.91
CA ARG A 498 28.07 10.45 9.42
C ARG A 498 28.91 9.16 9.34
N GLU A 499 29.58 8.94 8.22
CA GLU A 499 30.30 7.69 7.96
C GLU A 499 31.40 7.34 8.98
N ASP A 500 31.91 8.35 9.71
CA ASP A 500 33.03 8.22 10.63
C ASP A 500 32.61 8.06 12.12
N ALA A 501 31.31 7.96 12.42
CA ALA A 501 30.81 7.95 13.80
C ALA A 501 30.05 6.66 14.17
N ASP A 502 30.34 6.09 15.34
CA ASP A 502 29.57 4.98 15.92
C ASP A 502 28.16 5.46 16.31
N HIS A 503 27.20 5.23 15.41
CA HIS A 503 25.79 5.60 15.61
C HIS A 503 25.04 4.70 16.59
N THR A 504 25.65 3.59 17.02
CA THR A 504 25.15 2.69 18.05
C THR A 504 25.02 3.36 19.42
N ALA A 505 25.79 4.43 19.67
CA ALA A 505 25.70 5.26 20.88
C ALA A 505 24.69 6.43 20.75
N GLN A 506 24.12 6.67 19.56
CA GLN A 506 23.28 7.83 19.28
C GLN A 506 21.78 7.57 19.45
N HIS A 507 21.00 8.65 19.45
CA HIS A 507 19.68 8.67 20.07
C HIS A 507 18.59 7.86 19.31
N ALA A 508 17.66 7.15 19.99
CA ALA A 508 16.47 6.51 19.42
C ALA A 508 15.59 7.52 18.66
N GLN A 509 15.62 8.78 19.10
CA GLN A 509 14.94 9.91 18.46
C GLN A 509 15.52 10.28 17.10
N MET A 510 16.81 10.01 16.85
CA MET A 510 17.40 10.20 15.51
C MET A 510 16.71 9.31 14.49
N TRP A 511 16.43 8.06 14.86
CA TRP A 511 15.72 7.10 14.01
C TRP A 511 14.28 7.55 13.72
N PHE A 512 13.64 8.29 14.63
CA PHE A 512 12.29 8.83 14.40
C PHE A 512 12.25 10.01 13.42
N ASN A 513 13.38 10.54 12.96
CA ASN A 513 13.39 11.55 11.89
C ASN A 513 12.86 11.02 10.55
N ILE A 514 12.68 9.70 10.40
CA ILE A 514 11.98 9.10 9.27
C ILE A 514 10.44 9.20 9.39
N LEU A 515 9.94 9.46 10.59
CA LEU A 515 8.53 9.64 10.90
C LEU A 515 8.15 11.12 10.78
N ASN A 516 6.91 11.36 10.37
CA ASN A 516 6.33 12.70 10.24
C ASN A 516 5.92 13.25 11.62
N THR A 517 5.53 12.36 12.52
CA THR A 517 5.24 12.63 13.94
C THR A 517 5.83 11.49 14.78
N ASP A 518 6.23 11.79 16.01
CA ASP A 518 6.75 10.78 16.94
C ASP A 518 5.74 9.64 17.19
N PRO A 519 6.19 8.44 17.62
CA PRO A 519 5.31 7.32 17.90
C PRO A 519 4.24 7.67 18.93
N THR A 520 2.96 7.61 18.54
CA THR A 520 1.86 8.02 19.42
C THR A 520 1.20 6.82 20.09
N THR A 521 1.20 6.82 21.42
CA THR A 521 0.53 5.77 22.23
C THR A 521 -0.61 6.39 23.01
N VAL A 522 -1.85 5.97 22.78
CA VAL A 522 -3.02 6.60 23.40
C VAL A 522 -3.10 6.23 24.90
N PRO A 523 -3.17 7.20 25.82
CA PRO A 523 -3.41 6.94 27.24
C PRO A 523 -4.87 6.51 27.49
N GLN A 524 -5.08 5.54 28.38
CA GLN A 524 -6.39 5.07 28.85
C GLN A 524 -6.44 5.14 30.38
N GLY A 525 -6.66 6.33 30.92
CA GLY A 525 -6.72 6.55 32.38
C GLY A 525 -5.38 6.23 33.06
N THR A 526 -5.32 5.13 33.82
CA THR A 526 -4.12 4.70 34.57
C THR A 526 -3.16 3.81 33.77
N PHE A 527 -3.55 3.37 32.57
CA PHE A 527 -2.77 2.48 31.72
C PHE A 527 -2.69 2.99 30.27
N TRP A 528 -1.84 2.36 29.45
CA TRP A 528 -1.65 2.76 28.05
C TRP A 528 -2.30 1.75 27.12
N SER A 529 -2.87 2.23 26.00
CA SER A 529 -3.45 1.38 24.96
C SER A 529 -2.45 0.31 24.51
N GLY A 530 -2.90 -0.90 24.16
CA GLY A 530 -2.06 -1.97 23.61
C GLY A 530 -1.55 -1.72 22.18
N MET A 531 -1.69 -0.47 21.70
CA MET A 531 -1.45 -0.03 20.34
C MET A 531 -0.59 1.25 20.32
N THR A 532 0.33 1.34 19.36
CA THR A 532 1.13 2.54 19.08
C THR A 532 1.11 2.82 17.57
N MET A 533 0.81 4.06 17.19
CA MET A 533 0.72 4.49 15.78
C MET A 533 2.04 5.09 15.30
N LEU A 534 2.45 4.74 14.08
CA LEU A 534 3.65 5.21 13.40
C LEU A 534 3.25 5.92 12.10
N HIS A 535 3.67 7.17 11.92
CA HIS A 535 3.37 7.97 10.73
C HIS A 535 4.65 8.25 9.96
N PHE A 536 4.85 7.65 8.79
CA PHE A 536 6.10 7.78 8.03
C PHE A 536 6.11 9.01 7.12
N LYS A 537 7.30 9.60 6.87
CA LYS A 537 7.47 10.72 5.93
C LYS A 537 7.36 10.31 4.46
N SER A 538 7.68 9.06 4.13
CA SER A 538 7.58 8.54 2.76
C SER A 538 6.95 7.16 2.72
N TRP A 539 6.33 6.86 1.57
CA TRP A 539 5.71 5.56 1.32
C TRP A 539 6.76 4.46 1.27
N ASP A 540 7.96 4.73 0.75
CA ASP A 540 9.04 3.75 0.62
C ASP A 540 9.56 3.30 1.98
N LEU A 541 9.74 4.24 2.92
CA LEU A 541 10.13 3.93 4.30
C LEU A 541 9.06 3.09 5.00
N ARG A 542 7.80 3.46 4.81
CA ARG A 542 6.64 2.72 5.34
C ARG A 542 6.56 1.31 4.75
N GLN A 543 6.77 1.16 3.45
CA GLN A 543 6.75 -0.13 2.76
C GLN A 543 7.90 -1.01 3.20
N ALA A 544 9.12 -0.47 3.31
CA ALA A 544 10.27 -1.20 3.83
C ALA A 544 10.01 -1.71 5.25
N PHE A 545 9.46 -0.86 6.13
CA PHE A 545 9.12 -1.25 7.50
C PHE A 545 8.05 -2.35 7.54
N LEU A 546 6.99 -2.22 6.72
CA LEU A 546 5.93 -3.22 6.63
C LEU A 546 6.41 -4.53 6.00
N LYS A 547 7.31 -4.47 5.01
CA LYS A 547 7.92 -5.63 4.35
C LYS A 547 8.76 -6.45 5.33
N ARG A 548 9.47 -5.78 6.23
CA ARG A 548 10.37 -6.44 7.21
C ARG A 548 9.64 -6.96 8.45
N TYR A 549 8.66 -6.21 8.96
CA TYR A 549 8.00 -6.50 10.26
C TYR A 549 6.50 -6.79 10.17
N GLY A 550 5.92 -6.76 8.97
CA GLY A 550 4.51 -7.09 8.74
C GLY A 550 4.23 -8.59 8.82
N GLY A 551 2.94 -8.94 8.94
CA GLY A 551 2.45 -10.32 8.93
C GLY A 551 1.97 -10.83 10.29
N GLN A 552 1.39 -12.03 10.30
CA GLN A 552 0.69 -12.58 11.49
C GLN A 552 1.62 -13.13 12.59
N GLY A 553 2.88 -13.45 12.25
CA GLY A 553 3.86 -13.96 13.22
C GLY A 553 4.23 -12.93 14.30
N GLY A 554 4.26 -11.65 13.93
CA GLY A 554 4.69 -10.55 14.80
C GLY A 554 6.17 -10.66 15.20
N THR A 555 6.75 -9.57 15.64
CA THR A 555 8.11 -9.53 16.18
C THR A 555 8.07 -9.82 17.68
N PRO A 556 8.81 -10.81 18.21
CA PRO A 556 8.81 -11.07 19.65
C PRO A 556 9.19 -9.81 20.43
N LEU A 557 8.46 -9.54 21.51
CA LEU A 557 8.72 -8.38 22.35
C LEU A 557 9.86 -8.72 23.32
N TYR A 558 10.90 -7.90 23.31
CA TYR A 558 12.07 -8.09 24.16
C TYR A 558 12.09 -7.08 25.30
N THR A 559 12.35 -7.54 26.53
CA THR A 559 12.64 -6.67 27.69
C THR A 559 14.14 -6.43 27.87
N ALA A 560 14.94 -7.33 27.32
CA ALA A 560 16.39 -7.32 27.24
C ALA A 560 16.81 -8.08 25.95
N PRO A 561 18.06 -7.93 25.45
CA PRO A 561 18.48 -8.42 24.13
C PRO A 561 18.31 -9.93 23.92
N THR A 562 18.22 -10.70 25.01
CA THR A 562 18.15 -12.17 25.00
C THR A 562 16.90 -12.72 25.68
N VAL A 563 16.07 -11.86 26.29
CA VAL A 563 14.90 -12.29 27.06
C VAL A 563 13.64 -11.87 26.32
N PRO A 564 13.13 -12.71 25.40
CA PRO A 564 11.82 -12.51 24.83
C PRO A 564 10.76 -12.69 25.92
N ILE A 565 9.79 -11.78 25.98
CA ILE A 565 8.61 -11.99 26.81
C ILE A 565 7.80 -13.12 26.15
N THR A 566 7.78 -14.27 26.80
CA THR A 566 7.10 -15.45 26.29
C THR A 566 5.63 -15.13 25.97
N GLY A 567 5.22 -15.39 24.72
CA GLY A 567 3.84 -15.20 24.27
C GLY A 567 3.43 -13.75 23.93
N LYS A 568 4.35 -12.78 23.97
CA LYS A 568 4.07 -11.39 23.54
C LYS A 568 4.85 -11.04 22.27
N HIS A 569 4.11 -10.66 21.23
CA HIS A 569 4.67 -10.28 19.93
C HIS A 569 4.06 -8.94 19.51
N VAL A 570 4.90 -8.04 19.02
CA VAL A 570 4.50 -6.78 18.38
C VAL A 570 4.10 -7.11 16.95
N ARG A 571 2.84 -6.90 16.61
CA ARG A 571 2.33 -7.08 15.25
C ARG A 571 2.25 -5.73 14.58
N VAL A 572 2.89 -5.61 13.41
CA VAL A 572 2.78 -4.43 12.56
C VAL A 572 1.70 -4.69 11.54
N SER A 573 0.71 -3.81 11.49
CA SER A 573 -0.37 -3.86 10.52
C SER A 573 -0.46 -2.52 9.82
N PRO A 574 -0.79 -2.49 8.52
CA PRO A 574 -1.20 -1.25 7.90
C PRO A 574 -2.34 -0.67 8.72
N CYS A 575 -2.33 0.65 8.93
CA CYS A 575 -3.54 1.34 9.40
C CYS A 575 -4.54 1.29 8.23
N SER A 576 -5.19 0.13 8.00
CA SER A 576 -6.14 0.01 6.90
C SER A 576 -7.41 0.73 7.34
N PRO A 577 -7.79 1.85 6.69
CA PRO A 577 -9.10 2.45 6.93
C PRO A 577 -10.21 1.51 6.44
N GLN A 578 -9.86 0.42 5.76
CA GLN A 578 -10.78 -0.50 5.11
C GLN A 578 -11.47 -1.44 6.09
N TRP A 579 -10.81 -1.94 7.14
CA TRP A 579 -11.49 -2.80 8.12
C TRP A 579 -12.55 -2.05 8.93
N GLN A 580 -12.22 -0.85 9.40
CA GLN A 580 -13.18 0.05 10.03
C GLN A 580 -14.30 0.44 9.04
N ARG A 581 -13.96 0.72 7.78
CA ARG A 581 -14.97 0.95 6.73
C ARG A 581 -15.87 -0.26 6.51
N LYS A 582 -15.34 -1.49 6.55
CA LYS A 582 -16.11 -2.76 6.46
C LYS A 582 -17.16 -2.86 7.55
N LEU A 583 -16.79 -2.49 8.78
CA LEU A 583 -17.73 -2.42 9.91
C LEU A 583 -18.76 -1.28 9.76
N GLU A 584 -18.44 -0.25 8.98
CA GLU A 584 -19.37 0.84 8.71
C GLU A 584 -20.22 0.59 7.44
N MET A 585 -19.98 -0.50 6.69
CA MET A 585 -20.60 -0.72 5.38
C MET A 585 -22.12 -0.80 5.41
N PRO A 586 -22.76 -1.55 6.33
CA PRO A 586 -24.23 -1.60 6.37
C PRO A 586 -24.83 -0.20 6.58
N LEU A 587 -24.23 0.63 7.43
CA LEU A 587 -24.64 2.03 7.63
C LEU A 587 -24.43 2.88 6.38
N ARG A 588 -23.35 2.66 5.62
CA ARG A 588 -23.09 3.36 4.36
C ARG A 588 -24.10 3.01 3.27
N VAL A 589 -24.58 1.76 3.24
CA VAL A 589 -25.70 1.35 2.38
C VAL A 589 -26.97 2.10 2.79
N VAL A 590 -27.30 2.14 4.08
CA VAL A 590 -28.46 2.90 4.59
C VAL A 590 -28.38 4.39 4.24
N ILE A 591 -27.21 5.01 4.36
CA ILE A 591 -26.98 6.40 3.95
C ILE A 591 -27.23 6.58 2.44
N SER A 592 -26.78 5.63 1.62
CA SER A 592 -27.02 5.66 0.17
C SER A 592 -28.53 5.57 -0.15
N VAL A 593 -29.25 4.69 0.53
CA VAL A 593 -30.71 4.54 0.41
C VAL A 593 -31.42 5.84 0.78
N LEU A 594 -31.06 6.45 1.91
CA LEU A 594 -31.66 7.70 2.38
C LEU A 594 -31.38 8.88 1.44
N ASN A 595 -30.22 8.92 0.79
CA ASN A 595 -29.92 9.96 -0.19
C ASN A 595 -30.65 9.79 -1.53
N ALA A 596 -31.04 8.56 -1.88
CA ALA A 596 -31.74 8.24 -3.12
C ALA A 596 -33.26 8.37 -3.00
N HIS A 597 -33.83 8.11 -1.82
CA HIS A 597 -35.27 8.11 -1.63
C HIS A 597 -35.87 9.54 -1.64
N PRO A 598 -36.98 9.80 -2.36
CA PRO A 598 -37.56 11.14 -2.51
C PRO A 598 -37.96 11.85 -1.20
N GLU A 599 -38.41 11.11 -0.18
CA GLU A 599 -38.87 11.69 1.09
C GLU A 599 -37.73 12.22 1.98
N THR A 600 -36.52 11.72 1.75
CA THR A 600 -35.32 12.02 2.57
C THR A 600 -34.24 12.75 1.77
N GLN A 601 -34.41 12.84 0.46
CA GLN A 601 -33.54 13.58 -0.43
C GLN A 601 -33.50 15.07 -0.06
N GLY A 602 -32.29 15.59 0.21
CA GLY A 602 -32.08 16.99 0.60
C GLY A 602 -32.17 17.28 2.10
N LYS A 603 -32.58 16.32 2.93
CA LYS A 603 -32.55 16.45 4.40
C LYS A 603 -31.14 16.18 4.95
N ARG A 604 -30.77 16.84 6.05
CA ARG A 604 -29.47 16.65 6.70
C ARG A 604 -29.46 15.35 7.50
N LEU A 605 -28.48 14.50 7.23
CA LEU A 605 -28.26 13.25 7.97
C LEU A 605 -27.28 13.45 9.14
N ILE A 606 -27.71 13.13 10.35
CA ILE A 606 -26.87 13.16 11.55
C ILE A 606 -26.45 11.74 11.91
N ILE A 607 -25.16 11.42 11.69
CA ILE A 607 -24.58 10.08 11.93
C ILE A 607 -23.66 10.05 13.17
N LEU A 608 -24.01 9.30 14.19
CA LEU A 608 -23.16 9.05 15.37
C LEU A 608 -22.19 7.90 15.06
N TRP A 609 -20.94 8.23 14.73
CA TRP A 609 -19.97 7.24 14.25
C TRP A 609 -19.35 6.39 15.36
N LYS A 610 -19.34 6.85 16.62
CA LYS A 610 -18.80 6.04 17.74
C LYS A 610 -19.82 4.99 18.15
N SER A 611 -21.10 5.34 18.26
CA SER A 611 -22.20 4.41 18.57
C SER A 611 -22.78 3.69 17.36
N LEU A 612 -22.31 4.00 16.14
CA LEU A 612 -22.79 3.45 14.87
C LEU A 612 -24.32 3.61 14.72
N THR A 613 -24.80 4.85 14.88
CA THR A 613 -26.24 5.17 14.90
C THR A 613 -26.57 6.28 13.89
N ILE A 614 -27.64 6.12 13.11
CA ILE A 614 -28.19 7.15 12.23
C ILE A 614 -29.43 7.74 12.90
N MET A 615 -29.40 9.05 13.06
CA MET A 615 -30.54 9.81 13.56
C MET A 615 -31.52 10.13 12.43
N GLU A 616 -32.78 10.41 12.79
CA GLU A 616 -33.80 10.91 11.87
C GLU A 616 -33.30 12.09 10.99
N PRO A 617 -33.55 12.10 9.66
CA PRO A 617 -33.17 13.22 8.79
C PRO A 617 -33.94 14.50 9.13
N VAL A 618 -33.24 15.62 9.27
CA VAL A 618 -33.82 16.92 9.67
C VAL A 618 -33.71 17.94 8.54
N GLU A 619 -34.71 18.81 8.40
CA GLU A 619 -34.78 19.88 7.38
C GLU A 619 -33.96 21.14 7.73
N GLY A 620 -33.42 21.25 8.95
CA GLY A 620 -32.69 22.43 9.44
C GLY A 620 -31.49 22.09 10.35
N PRO A 621 -30.64 23.10 10.69
CA PRO A 621 -29.43 22.91 11.49
C PRO A 621 -29.68 22.83 13.00
N ASP A 622 -30.91 23.08 13.45
CA ASP A 622 -31.24 23.27 14.86
C ASP A 622 -31.23 21.95 15.66
N PHE A 623 -30.67 22.02 16.87
CA PHE A 623 -30.68 20.92 17.81
C PHE A 623 -32.11 20.72 18.36
N LYS A 624 -32.68 19.54 18.13
CA LYS A 624 -33.96 19.14 18.70
C LYS A 624 -33.74 18.22 19.91
N PRO A 625 -34.29 18.53 21.10
CA PRO A 625 -34.16 17.65 22.27
C PRO A 625 -34.93 16.34 22.11
N ASP A 626 -36.00 16.32 21.31
CA ASP A 626 -36.85 15.14 21.08
C ASP A 626 -36.40 14.31 19.87
N HIS A 627 -35.12 14.37 19.51
CA HIS A 627 -34.61 13.68 18.32
C HIS A 627 -34.67 12.16 18.48
N THR A 628 -35.17 11.46 17.45
CA THR A 628 -35.23 9.99 17.42
C THR A 628 -34.14 9.39 16.55
N ALA A 629 -33.76 8.14 16.81
CA ALA A 629 -32.83 7.38 15.99
C ALA A 629 -33.57 6.43 15.05
N TRP A 630 -33.10 6.32 13.81
CA TRP A 630 -33.71 5.48 12.77
C TRP A 630 -32.99 4.15 12.59
N CYS A 631 -31.69 4.09 12.92
CA CYS A 631 -30.90 2.88 12.71
C CYS A 631 -29.74 2.81 13.68
N ARG A 632 -29.45 1.60 14.18
CA ARG A 632 -28.23 1.31 14.93
C ARG A 632 -27.66 -0.04 14.52
N LEU A 633 -26.34 -0.08 14.40
CA LEU A 633 -25.60 -1.29 14.03
C LEU A 633 -24.81 -1.80 15.23
N PHE A 634 -25.03 -3.06 15.57
CA PHE A 634 -24.36 -3.77 16.64
C PHE A 634 -23.51 -4.90 16.08
N TYR A 635 -22.42 -5.18 16.78
CA TYR A 635 -21.54 -6.32 16.51
C TYR A 635 -21.41 -7.15 17.77
N GLU A 636 -21.68 -8.45 17.65
CA GLU A 636 -21.67 -9.40 18.78
C GLU A 636 -20.89 -10.66 18.39
N GLU A 637 -20.17 -11.25 19.36
CA GLU A 637 -19.54 -12.56 19.22
C GLU A 637 -20.49 -13.62 19.82
N ALA A 638 -21.33 -14.22 18.99
CA ALA A 638 -22.29 -15.25 19.38
C ALA A 638 -21.82 -16.63 18.87
N GLU A 639 -21.79 -17.63 19.76
CA GLU A 639 -21.43 -19.02 19.44
C GLU A 639 -20.05 -19.19 18.75
N GLY A 640 -19.12 -18.26 19.00
CA GLY A 640 -17.79 -18.27 18.38
C GLY A 640 -17.77 -17.78 16.93
N SER A 641 -18.88 -17.22 16.43
CA SER A 641 -19.00 -16.52 15.16
C SER A 641 -19.23 -15.03 15.40
N PHE A 642 -18.67 -14.17 14.55
CA PHE A 642 -18.83 -12.72 14.66
C PHE A 642 -20.01 -12.29 13.78
N GLN A 643 -21.09 -11.83 14.41
CA GLN A 643 -22.35 -11.48 13.77
C GLN A 643 -22.61 -9.98 13.87
N ALA A 644 -23.33 -9.45 12.89
CA ALA A 644 -23.77 -8.07 12.85
C ALA A 644 -25.30 -8.01 12.98
N ARG A 645 -25.81 -7.17 13.87
CA ARG A 645 -27.24 -6.93 14.03
C ARG A 645 -27.56 -5.49 13.66
N LEU A 646 -28.37 -5.31 12.63
CA LEU A 646 -28.87 -4.01 12.18
C LEU A 646 -30.30 -3.82 12.71
N GLU A 647 -30.46 -2.92 13.66
CA GLU A 647 -31.77 -2.52 14.17
C GLU A 647 -32.26 -1.30 13.39
N THR A 648 -33.45 -1.40 12.80
CA THR A 648 -34.07 -0.31 12.04
C THR A 648 -35.43 0.04 12.62
N ALA A 649 -35.71 1.34 12.73
CA ALA A 649 -37.02 1.85 13.11
C ALA A 649 -38.02 1.66 11.96
N THR A 650 -39.30 1.46 12.30
CA THR A 650 -40.38 1.21 11.33
C THR A 650 -40.41 2.18 10.11
N PRO A 651 -40.19 3.50 10.26
CA PRO A 651 -40.14 4.42 9.13
C PRO A 651 -39.02 4.11 8.14
N LEU A 652 -37.82 3.79 8.66
CA LEU A 652 -36.68 3.44 7.83
C LEU A 652 -36.87 2.09 7.13
N THR A 653 -37.43 1.10 7.84
CA THR A 653 -37.75 -0.21 7.26
C THR A 653 -38.68 -0.06 6.05
N ARG A 654 -39.68 0.83 6.12
CA ARG A 654 -40.58 1.13 4.99
C ARG A 654 -39.82 1.68 3.78
N ILE A 655 -38.89 2.61 4.00
CA ILE A 655 -38.05 3.20 2.93
C ILE A 655 -37.13 2.14 2.32
N MET A 656 -36.52 1.28 3.14
CA MET A 656 -35.63 0.23 2.64
C MET A 656 -36.33 -0.78 1.74
N HIS A 657 -37.62 -1.04 1.97
CA HIS A 657 -38.48 -1.92 1.16
C HIS A 657 -39.24 -1.20 0.04
N SER A 658 -38.97 0.09 -0.21
CA SER A 658 -39.54 0.81 -1.36
C SER A 658 -39.04 0.23 -2.68
N PRO A 659 -39.74 0.46 -3.81
CA PRO A 659 -39.25 0.06 -5.12
C PRO A 659 -37.92 0.75 -5.46
N PRO A 660 -37.07 0.11 -6.29
CA PRO A 660 -35.78 0.66 -6.72
C PRO A 660 -35.96 1.95 -7.54
N THR A 661 -34.97 2.84 -7.47
CA THR A 661 -35.00 4.13 -8.17
C THR A 661 -34.48 4.06 -9.61
N THR A 662 -33.65 3.06 -9.93
CA THR A 662 -33.05 2.92 -11.27
C THR A 662 -33.95 2.14 -12.23
N VAL A 663 -34.20 2.71 -13.41
CA VAL A 663 -35.01 2.07 -14.47
C VAL A 663 -34.29 0.85 -15.05
N GLY A 664 -34.90 -0.34 -14.94
CA GLY A 664 -34.35 -1.60 -15.45
C GLY A 664 -33.52 -2.42 -14.47
N CYS A 665 -33.50 -2.02 -13.18
CA CYS A 665 -32.89 -2.78 -12.10
C CYS A 665 -33.60 -4.15 -11.91
N LYS A 666 -32.85 -5.22 -11.59
CA LYS A 666 -33.41 -6.58 -11.40
C LYS A 666 -33.88 -6.83 -9.96
N GLU A 667 -33.46 -5.98 -9.05
CA GLU A 667 -33.66 -6.07 -7.61
C GLU A 667 -35.05 -5.62 -7.19
N GLU A 668 -35.62 -6.29 -6.17
CA GLU A 668 -37.00 -6.04 -5.71
C GLU A 668 -37.12 -4.86 -4.73
N THR A 669 -36.03 -4.47 -4.06
CA THR A 669 -36.04 -3.43 -3.01
C THR A 669 -34.93 -2.41 -3.21
N LEU A 670 -35.18 -1.17 -2.81
CA LEU A 670 -34.21 -0.07 -2.83
C LEU A 670 -32.96 -0.39 -1.99
N PHE A 671 -33.13 -1.09 -0.87
CA PHE A 671 -31.99 -1.57 -0.08
C PHE A 671 -31.13 -2.57 -0.85
N ALA A 672 -31.72 -3.54 -1.57
CA ALA A 672 -30.96 -4.52 -2.35
C ALA A 672 -30.18 -3.87 -3.50
N GLU A 673 -30.77 -2.90 -4.19
CA GLU A 673 -30.10 -2.11 -5.24
C GLU A 673 -28.84 -1.41 -4.72
N HIS A 674 -28.98 -0.66 -3.62
CA HIS A 674 -27.86 0.08 -3.03
C HIS A 674 -26.87 -0.82 -2.30
N TRP A 675 -27.33 -1.92 -1.71
CA TRP A 675 -26.46 -2.96 -1.17
C TRP A 675 -25.56 -3.50 -2.26
N ASN A 676 -26.12 -3.89 -3.40
CA ASN A 676 -25.33 -4.41 -4.51
C ASN A 676 -24.35 -3.37 -5.09
N THR A 677 -24.81 -2.15 -5.29
CA THR A 677 -23.98 -1.06 -5.82
C THR A 677 -22.78 -0.76 -4.93
N VAL A 678 -22.98 -0.71 -3.62
CA VAL A 678 -21.94 -0.35 -2.65
C VAL A 678 -20.99 -1.53 -2.39
N ILE A 679 -21.54 -2.74 -2.21
CA ILE A 679 -20.79 -3.94 -1.83
C ILE A 679 -20.03 -4.53 -3.03
N TRP A 680 -20.69 -4.68 -4.19
CA TRP A 680 -20.08 -5.25 -5.39
C TRP A 680 -19.40 -4.22 -6.30
N GLY A 681 -19.64 -2.93 -6.08
CA GLY A 681 -18.93 -1.86 -6.77
C GLY A 681 -17.68 -1.44 -6.01
N THR A 682 -17.75 -0.26 -5.39
CA THR A 682 -16.58 0.41 -4.80
C THR A 682 -15.89 -0.42 -3.71
N GLN A 683 -16.63 -1.19 -2.90
CA GLN A 683 -16.01 -1.96 -1.82
C GLN A 683 -15.27 -3.19 -2.32
N PHE A 684 -15.83 -3.91 -3.31
CA PHE A 684 -15.20 -5.09 -3.88
C PHE A 684 -13.86 -4.77 -4.55
N GLU A 685 -13.80 -3.66 -5.30
CA GLU A 685 -12.55 -3.16 -5.92
C GLU A 685 -11.48 -2.85 -4.86
N LEU A 686 -11.86 -2.18 -3.77
CA LEU A 686 -10.96 -1.87 -2.67
C LEU A 686 -10.40 -3.13 -2.00
N ASP A 687 -11.26 -4.13 -1.81
CA ASP A 687 -10.92 -5.43 -1.22
C ASP A 687 -10.02 -6.27 -2.13
N GLU A 688 -10.16 -6.15 -3.44
CA GLU A 688 -9.32 -6.84 -4.42
C GLU A 688 -7.91 -6.25 -4.42
N MET A 689 -7.80 -4.92 -4.40
CA MET A 689 -6.53 -4.21 -4.32
C MET A 689 -5.77 -4.54 -3.01
N GLU A 690 -6.47 -4.62 -1.87
CA GLU A 690 -5.86 -5.00 -0.59
C GLU A 690 -5.38 -6.46 -0.61
N ARG A 691 -6.15 -7.37 -1.22
CA ARG A 691 -5.76 -8.77 -1.37
C ARG A 691 -4.50 -8.92 -2.22
N ILE A 692 -4.39 -8.18 -3.33
CA ILE A 692 -3.21 -8.19 -4.20
C ILE A 692 -1.99 -7.68 -3.42
N ALA A 693 -2.12 -6.54 -2.74
CA ALA A 693 -1.05 -5.98 -1.92
C ALA A 693 -0.60 -6.94 -0.82
N TYR A 694 -1.54 -7.63 -0.16
CA TYR A 694 -1.21 -8.62 0.86
C TYR A 694 -0.55 -9.87 0.27
N ARG A 695 -1.02 -10.38 -0.88
CA ARG A 695 -0.37 -11.52 -1.56
C ARG A 695 1.05 -11.16 -1.98
N GLN A 696 1.27 -9.95 -2.49
CA GLN A 696 2.58 -9.45 -2.82
C GLN A 696 3.49 -9.39 -1.58
N ALA A 697 3.01 -8.76 -0.49
CA ALA A 697 3.74 -8.73 0.78
C ALA A 697 3.99 -10.13 1.38
N LYS A 698 3.06 -11.07 1.23
CA LYS A 698 3.21 -12.47 1.67
C LYS A 698 4.23 -13.24 0.82
N ASN A 699 4.21 -13.03 -0.49
CA ASN A 699 5.17 -13.65 -1.41
C ASN A 699 6.58 -13.10 -1.15
N ASP A 700 6.69 -11.81 -0.81
CA ASP A 700 7.94 -11.18 -0.42
C ASP A 700 8.40 -11.65 0.98
N GLY A 701 7.45 -11.90 1.89
CA GLY A 701 7.70 -12.40 3.25
C GLY A 701 7.99 -13.91 3.35
N HIS A 702 7.89 -14.67 2.25
CA HIS A 702 8.23 -16.09 2.21
C HIS A 702 9.73 -16.38 2.39
N THR A 703 10.56 -15.33 2.52
CA THR A 703 11.96 -15.39 2.98
C THR A 703 12.11 -15.51 4.50
N ALA A 704 11.02 -15.40 5.29
CA ALA A 704 11.04 -15.65 6.74
C ALA A 704 10.43 -17.03 7.05
N GLY A 705 11.25 -17.92 7.62
CA GLY A 705 10.95 -19.34 7.81
C GLY A 705 9.71 -19.68 8.64
N LYS A 706 9.21 -20.91 8.45
CA LYS A 706 8.04 -21.55 9.09
C LYS A 706 8.17 -21.81 10.62
N GLY A 707 8.93 -21.02 11.36
CA GLY A 707 9.09 -21.19 12.80
C GLY A 707 8.14 -20.28 13.59
N THR A 708 7.43 -20.84 14.57
CA THR A 708 6.66 -20.18 15.65
C THR A 708 5.15 -19.92 15.48
N PHE A 709 4.41 -20.90 14.95
CA PHE A 709 3.00 -21.09 15.38
C PHE A 709 2.95 -22.01 16.61
N VAL A 710 3.40 -21.53 17.78
CA VAL A 710 3.05 -22.13 19.06
C VAL A 710 2.38 -21.07 19.91
N GLY A 711 1.05 -21.10 19.89
CA GLY A 711 0.20 -20.17 20.63
C GLY A 711 -0.96 -19.72 19.76
N LYS A 712 -2.09 -20.44 19.85
CA LYS A 712 -3.38 -19.88 19.43
C LYS A 712 -3.69 -18.71 20.39
N SER A 713 -3.21 -17.51 20.11
CA SER A 713 -3.79 -16.31 20.73
C SER A 713 -5.24 -16.23 20.24
N ARG A 714 -6.22 -16.06 21.14
CA ARG A 714 -7.61 -15.75 20.76
C ARG A 714 -7.58 -14.66 19.68
N LYS A 715 -8.37 -14.84 18.62
CA LYS A 715 -8.50 -13.83 17.57
C LYS A 715 -8.97 -12.55 18.26
N HIS A 716 -8.12 -11.53 18.26
CA HIS A 716 -8.46 -10.21 18.74
C HIS A 716 -9.14 -9.46 17.59
N TRP A 717 -10.14 -8.64 17.88
CA TRP A 717 -10.94 -7.88 16.90
C TRP A 717 -10.11 -6.95 15.98
N SER A 718 -8.86 -6.67 16.38
CA SER A 718 -7.90 -5.86 15.61
C SER A 718 -6.99 -6.67 14.68
N ASN A 719 -7.16 -7.99 14.56
CA ASN A 719 -6.39 -8.78 13.59
C ASN A 719 -6.83 -8.41 12.16
N VAL A 720 -5.87 -8.27 11.24
CA VAL A 720 -6.14 -8.01 9.82
C VAL A 720 -6.90 -9.20 9.24
N VAL A 721 -8.23 -9.05 9.10
CA VAL A 721 -9.08 -10.02 8.41
C VAL A 721 -9.10 -9.61 6.94
N LEU A 722 -8.26 -10.25 6.14
CA LEU A 722 -8.37 -10.19 4.68
C LEU A 722 -9.55 -11.04 4.24
N HIS A 723 -10.73 -10.45 4.25
CA HIS A 723 -11.92 -11.05 3.67
C HIS A 723 -12.22 -10.40 2.34
N ASN A 724 -12.17 -11.21 1.29
CA ASN A 724 -12.68 -10.89 -0.03
C ASN A 724 -13.12 -12.23 -0.61
N SER A 725 -14.41 -12.41 -0.82
CA SER A 725 -14.99 -13.58 -1.48
C SER A 725 -15.96 -13.09 -2.54
N TYR A 726 -15.84 -13.65 -3.75
CA TYR A 726 -16.75 -13.37 -4.85
C TYR A 726 -18.18 -13.89 -4.58
N PHE A 727 -18.36 -14.76 -3.58
CA PHE A 727 -19.70 -15.28 -3.23
C PHE A 727 -20.25 -14.69 -1.93
N SER A 728 -19.38 -14.07 -1.12
CA SER A 728 -19.73 -13.44 0.15
C SER A 728 -18.81 -12.24 0.35
N PRO A 729 -19.08 -11.09 -0.27
CA PRO A 729 -18.19 -9.93 -0.22
C PRO A 729 -18.18 -9.27 1.16
N TYR A 730 -19.26 -9.45 1.93
CA TYR A 730 -19.35 -9.04 3.32
C TYR A 730 -19.01 -10.22 4.25
N PRO A 731 -18.07 -10.05 5.22
CA PRO A 731 -17.53 -11.14 6.05
C PRO A 731 -18.45 -11.64 7.17
N PHE A 732 -19.53 -10.93 7.47
CA PHE A 732 -20.33 -11.17 8.67
C PHE A 732 -21.76 -11.52 8.29
N GLU A 733 -22.38 -12.38 9.08
CA GLU A 733 -23.82 -12.59 8.98
C GLU A 733 -24.53 -11.34 9.50
N LEU A 734 -25.27 -10.67 8.62
CA LEU A 734 -26.04 -9.48 8.95
C LEU A 734 -27.50 -9.89 9.22
N GLN A 735 -27.92 -9.78 10.48
CA GLN A 735 -29.32 -9.92 10.89
C GLN A 735 -30.00 -8.56 10.83
N HIS A 736 -31.15 -8.47 10.15
CA HIS A 736 -31.95 -7.26 10.07
C HIS A 736 -33.17 -7.38 10.98
N ASN A 737 -33.24 -6.53 12.01
CA ASN A 737 -34.32 -6.54 12.99
C ASN A 737 -35.08 -5.21 12.92
N ALA A 738 -36.37 -5.28 12.60
CA ALA A 738 -37.26 -4.13 12.70
C ALA A 738 -37.70 -3.96 14.16
N VAL A 739 -37.48 -2.78 14.74
CA VAL A 739 -37.81 -2.44 16.14
C VAL A 739 -38.68 -1.18 16.15
N GLU A 740 -39.54 -1.03 17.15
CA GLU A 740 -40.40 0.16 17.29
C GLU A 740 -39.59 1.43 17.54
N GLN A 741 -38.57 1.37 18.39
CA GLN A 741 -37.69 2.50 18.73
C GLN A 741 -36.24 2.04 18.87
N VAL A 742 -35.30 2.86 18.39
CA VAL A 742 -33.86 2.59 18.44
C VAL A 742 -33.22 3.46 19.52
N ALA A 743 -32.45 2.85 20.43
CA ALA A 743 -31.72 3.59 21.47
C ALA A 743 -30.44 4.22 20.90
N PHE A 744 -30.15 5.47 21.27
CA PHE A 744 -28.95 6.21 20.88
C PHE A 744 -28.22 6.81 22.10
N VAL A 745 -26.95 7.17 21.93
CA VAL A 745 -26.14 7.76 23.00
C VAL A 745 -26.32 9.28 23.00
N TRP A 746 -26.97 9.82 24.05
CA TRP A 746 -27.31 11.23 24.16
C TRP A 746 -26.09 12.16 24.15
N ASP A 747 -25.05 11.79 24.91
CA ASP A 747 -23.84 12.59 25.02
C ASP A 747 -23.08 12.68 23.69
N GLU A 748 -23.17 11.66 22.83
CA GLU A 748 -22.57 11.69 21.50
C GLU A 748 -23.33 12.65 20.57
N LEU A 749 -24.66 12.67 20.65
CA LEU A 749 -25.50 13.63 19.90
C LEU A 749 -25.18 15.07 20.31
N CYS A 750 -25.09 15.34 21.62
CA CYS A 750 -24.75 16.67 22.15
C CYS A 750 -23.36 17.13 21.72
N GLN A 751 -22.37 16.24 21.74
CA GLN A 751 -21.02 16.51 21.22
C GLN A 751 -21.04 16.84 19.73
N LYS A 752 -21.82 16.09 18.95
CA LYS A 752 -21.86 16.26 17.49
C LYS A 752 -22.56 17.55 17.06
N MET A 753 -23.58 17.97 17.79
CA MET A 753 -24.32 19.21 17.52
C MET A 753 -23.68 20.45 18.17
N GLY A 754 -22.58 20.29 18.92
CA GLY A 754 -21.87 21.41 19.53
C GLY A 754 -22.57 22.02 20.75
N VAL A 755 -23.44 21.26 21.44
CA VAL A 755 -24.22 21.71 22.60
C VAL A 755 -23.72 20.98 23.86
N PRO A 756 -22.57 21.38 24.43
CA PRO A 756 -21.99 20.68 25.57
C PRO A 756 -22.76 20.88 26.89
N GLU A 757 -23.60 21.91 26.97
CA GLU A 757 -24.37 22.27 28.16
C GLU A 757 -25.45 21.23 28.52
N GLN A 758 -25.85 20.38 27.56
CA GLN A 758 -26.88 19.36 27.74
C GLN A 758 -26.32 17.95 28.02
N GLN A 759 -25.00 17.81 28.17
CA GLN A 759 -24.35 16.53 28.46
C GLN A 759 -24.67 16.03 29.87
N VAL A 760 -24.82 14.72 30.03
CA VAL A 760 -25.06 14.05 31.31
C VAL A 760 -23.74 13.53 31.91
N GLY A 761 -22.74 13.23 31.07
CA GLY A 761 -21.40 12.81 31.49
C GLY A 761 -21.21 11.30 31.59
N ASP A 762 -22.20 10.50 31.17
CA ASP A 762 -22.14 9.04 31.11
C ASP A 762 -22.32 8.54 29.67
N ILE A 763 -21.24 8.00 29.11
CA ILE A 763 -21.16 7.50 27.73
C ILE A 763 -21.91 6.16 27.58
N ALA A 764 -22.20 5.45 28.68
CA ALA A 764 -22.93 4.19 28.67
C ALA A 764 -24.46 4.37 28.70
N ALA A 765 -24.95 5.57 29.04
CA ALA A 765 -26.37 5.87 29.10
C ALA A 765 -26.97 6.04 27.68
N ALA A 766 -27.82 5.09 27.28
CA ALA A 766 -28.57 5.15 26.03
C ALA A 766 -30.02 5.60 26.27
N THR A 767 -30.57 6.39 25.34
CA THR A 767 -31.93 6.93 25.39
C THR A 767 -32.68 6.66 24.11
N TYR A 768 -34.01 6.53 24.19
CA TYR A 768 -34.88 6.40 23.03
C TYR A 768 -35.38 7.76 22.52
N GLN A 769 -35.56 8.71 23.43
CA GLN A 769 -35.98 10.08 23.15
C GLN A 769 -35.62 10.98 24.34
N GLY A 770 -35.19 12.22 24.09
CA GLY A 770 -34.91 13.19 25.16
C GLY A 770 -33.65 12.89 25.99
N LYS A 771 -33.37 13.80 26.93
CA LYS A 771 -32.22 13.71 27.83
C LYS A 771 -32.39 12.55 28.83
N PRO A 772 -31.35 11.70 29.06
CA PRO A 772 -31.42 10.63 30.04
C PRO A 772 -31.58 11.21 31.45
N VAL A 773 -32.47 10.62 32.24
CA VAL A 773 -32.58 10.91 33.67
C VAL A 773 -31.36 10.30 34.36
N ALA A 774 -30.54 11.13 35.02
CA ALA A 774 -29.43 10.62 35.82
C ALA A 774 -29.98 9.76 36.97
N PRO A 775 -29.39 8.60 37.30
CA PRO A 775 -29.78 7.87 38.50
C PRO A 775 -29.47 8.74 39.72
N ASP A 776 -30.50 9.06 40.51
CA ASP A 776 -30.36 9.85 41.73
C ASP A 776 -29.34 9.20 42.68
N ALA A 777 -28.36 9.99 43.13
CA ALA A 777 -27.35 9.58 44.09
C ALA A 777 -27.88 9.43 45.54
N ALA A 778 -29.15 9.04 45.71
CA ALA A 778 -29.87 9.12 47.00
C ALA A 778 -30.65 7.85 47.41
N SER A 779 -30.25 6.65 46.95
CA SER A 779 -30.87 5.39 47.42
C SER A 779 -29.90 4.40 48.08
N HIS A 780 -28.65 4.77 48.31
CA HIS A 780 -27.72 4.01 49.15
C HIS A 780 -27.85 4.43 50.63
N THR A 781 -29.01 4.17 51.26
CA THR A 781 -29.16 3.94 52.72
C THR A 781 -30.64 3.82 53.06
N ALA A 782 -31.04 2.71 53.71
CA ALA A 782 -32.39 2.29 54.10
C ALA A 782 -33.22 1.73 52.91
N ALA A 783 -33.46 0.42 52.76
CA ALA A 783 -33.75 -0.58 53.78
C ALA A 783 -33.21 -1.95 53.37
N ALA A 784 -32.54 -2.62 54.30
CA ALA A 784 -32.47 -4.08 54.36
C ALA A 784 -33.71 -4.54 55.15
N GLU A 785 -34.51 -5.45 54.59
CA GLU A 785 -35.19 -6.57 55.27
C GLU A 785 -36.12 -7.33 54.29
N ASP A 786 -35.66 -8.51 53.89
CA ASP A 786 -36.31 -9.80 53.54
C ASP A 786 -37.77 -9.87 53.02
N VAL A 787 -37.95 -10.35 51.78
CA VAL A 787 -38.88 -11.47 51.41
C VAL A 787 -38.36 -12.17 50.12
N GLU A 788 -38.23 -13.49 50.17
CA GLU A 788 -37.75 -14.41 49.12
C GLU A 788 -38.58 -14.44 47.82
N MET A 789 -37.92 -14.62 46.66
CA MET A 789 -38.47 -15.42 45.56
C MET A 789 -37.37 -16.02 44.64
N GLU A 790 -37.28 -17.34 44.74
CA GLU A 790 -36.70 -18.40 43.90
C GLU A 790 -35.55 -18.17 42.89
N ARG A 791 -34.52 -18.98 43.12
CA ARG A 791 -33.42 -19.37 42.22
C ARG A 791 -33.95 -20.32 41.14
N SER A 792 -33.63 -20.08 39.87
CA SER A 792 -33.47 -21.17 38.89
C SER A 792 -32.07 -21.09 38.28
N GLU A 793 -31.45 -22.25 38.15
CA GLU A 793 -30.02 -22.48 38.07
C GLU A 793 -29.46 -22.23 36.67
N ASN A 794 -28.28 -21.61 36.62
CA ASN A 794 -27.41 -21.60 35.45
C ASN A 794 -26.46 -22.82 35.57
N PRO A 795 -26.60 -23.89 34.77
CA PRO A 795 -25.73 -25.05 34.85
C PRO A 795 -24.41 -24.75 34.13
N PHE A 796 -23.29 -25.24 34.68
CA PHE A 796 -21.92 -25.21 34.15
C PHE A 796 -20.95 -24.11 34.64
N ALA A 797 -21.00 -23.81 35.95
CA ALA A 797 -19.82 -23.29 36.67
C ALA A 797 -19.40 -24.23 37.82
N LYS A 798 -18.71 -25.34 37.51
CA LYS A 798 -17.85 -26.07 38.48
C LYS A 798 -16.66 -26.73 37.77
N ALA A 799 -15.47 -26.17 37.96
CA ALA A 799 -14.24 -26.94 38.10
C ALA A 799 -13.24 -26.14 38.96
N PRO A 800 -12.79 -26.66 40.12
CA PRO A 800 -11.80 -26.02 40.98
C PRO A 800 -10.36 -26.19 40.44
N PRO A 801 -9.39 -25.37 40.90
CA PRO A 801 -8.02 -25.39 40.41
C PRO A 801 -7.26 -26.66 40.85
N PRO A 802 -6.34 -27.21 40.03
CA PRO A 802 -5.55 -28.36 40.45
C PRO A 802 -4.46 -27.97 41.46
N THR A 803 -4.52 -28.62 42.62
CA THR A 803 -3.55 -28.56 43.72
C THR A 803 -2.24 -29.28 43.38
N SER A 804 -1.12 -28.67 43.78
CA SER A 804 0.20 -29.28 43.85
C SER A 804 0.25 -30.44 44.85
N LYS A 805 0.69 -31.63 44.42
CA LYS A 805 1.31 -32.63 45.30
C LYS A 805 2.57 -33.17 44.64
N GLY A 806 3.72 -32.92 45.28
CA GLY A 806 4.91 -33.72 45.08
C GLY A 806 4.73 -35.10 45.74
N ALA A 807 5.31 -36.12 45.13
CA ALA A 807 5.66 -37.37 45.79
C ALA A 807 7.05 -37.77 45.31
N GLY A 808 7.95 -37.98 46.26
CA GLY A 808 9.34 -38.34 46.02
C GLY A 808 9.55 -39.81 45.67
N LYS A 809 10.74 -40.03 45.10
CA LYS A 809 11.62 -41.21 45.08
C LYS A 809 11.36 -42.34 46.12
N GLN A 810 11.55 -43.59 45.64
CA GLN A 810 12.53 -44.64 46.05
C GLN A 810 12.02 -46.04 46.48
N GLY A 811 12.69 -47.07 45.93
CA GLY A 811 12.77 -48.49 46.35
C GLY A 811 11.81 -49.45 45.61
N HIS A 812 12.18 -50.55 44.95
CA HIS A 812 13.33 -51.46 45.09
C HIS A 812 13.58 -52.29 43.80
N THR A 813 14.88 -52.55 43.52
CA THR A 813 15.49 -53.77 42.92
C THR A 813 14.95 -54.37 41.61
N ALA A 814 15.74 -54.27 40.54
CA ALA A 814 16.65 -55.33 40.05
C ALA A 814 17.56 -54.77 38.94
#